data_AF-A0A497N2Z4-F1
#
_entry.id   AF-A0A497N2Z4-F1
#
_cell.length_a   1.000
_cell.length_b   1.000
_cell.length_c   1.000
_cell.angle_alpha   90.00
_cell.angle_beta   90.00
_cell.angle_gamma   90.00
#
_symmetry.space_group_name_H-M   'P 1'
#
loop_
_entity.id
_entity.type
_entity.pdbx_description
1 polymer ?
#
loop_
_entity_poly.entity_id
_entity_poly.type
_entity_poly.pdbx_seq_one_letter_code
_entity_poly.pdbx_strand_id
1 'polypeptide(L)'
;RIVEMAKEMGIEEPRFPKKNENCILCGLCTRVCEERMGVGAISFVNRGSERKVAVPYDKHSPICMACGACTVVCPTDAVDLSDVTLNEPRPIMADYDMGLVPRSSIYIPFAQAIPKVALIDRNTCMHFLKDVCKSCENFCEANAIDFEQEDKIEQINVGAVVLAPGYEQFDPDLKKELGYARYPNVLSSLQFERILSASGPFLGKVLRLSDEKSPGKIAWIQCVGSREVDCNYCSSVCCMYATKEAIISKEHEPDLDCTIFFIDMRAFGKGFDAYYERAKELGVKYIRCRPSSVKEVPETKNLKITYQAADGEIETEEFGMVVLSTGIRPPGEVRELAEKFGIELDRYGFAATLPLAPVETSKPGVYVCGPFASPKDIPETVMEASAGAAKAMALLTEQRGTLITHKEYPPEKDVAGQEPRIGVFICHCGRNIGGIADVPDVVEYAKTLPNVVYAEHNLYTCSTDTQDKIKEMIAEHDLNRVIVASCSPRTHEPLFRNTCREARLNEYLFEMANIRDQCTWVHMHEPEKATRKAKDLVRIAVAKARILEPLVKGTLKVNNKALVSGGGIAGMTAALNLADQGFNVHLVENQEQLGGNLVHIHSLLSGDDPQQKLKSTIEKINAHPNIDVYLKSIVSAVEGSIGNFKSTIQNNGENNGDGKQVSHGVVIVATGAEQYEPTEYLYGKNPRVLTQRTFEQWLSEDKAELKNVKSVVMIQCVGSRDETRPYCSRICCSEAIKNAIVIKNKHPETDVYILYRDIRTYGLLEEHYRTAREKGVRFIRYEEDKKPEVSANNGSFKVSCVDPVLNVPVTINSDLVVLAPAIVPGETLSEVGKLYKLSLNQDKFFLEAHMKLR
;
A
#
# COMPACT_ATOMS: atom_id res chain seq x y z
N ARG A 1 -29.94 65.74 6.05
CA ARG A 1 -30.88 66.34 5.07
C ARG A 1 -32.00 65.40 4.62
N ILE A 2 -31.77 64.30 3.85
CA ILE A 2 -32.88 63.39 3.44
C ILE A 2 -33.54 62.68 4.65
N VAL A 3 -32.73 62.24 5.62
CA VAL A 3 -33.22 61.59 6.86
C VAL A 3 -33.96 62.57 7.78
N GLU A 4 -33.58 63.84 7.79
CA GLU A 4 -34.27 64.90 8.55
C GLU A 4 -35.60 65.27 7.89
N MET A 5 -35.64 65.42 6.55
CA MET A 5 -36.89 65.63 5.81
C MET A 5 -37.87 64.46 5.99
N ALA A 6 -37.38 63.22 6.04
CA ALA A 6 -38.23 62.06 6.30
C ALA A 6 -38.87 62.10 7.71
N LYS A 7 -38.10 62.53 8.73
CA LYS A 7 -38.62 62.74 10.09
C LYS A 7 -39.64 63.86 10.17
N GLU A 8 -39.40 64.99 9.50
CA GLU A 8 -40.35 66.12 9.44
C GLU A 8 -41.68 65.74 8.76
N MET A 9 -41.65 64.78 7.82
CA MET A 9 -42.84 64.26 7.13
C MET A 9 -43.50 63.06 7.84
N GLY A 10 -43.09 62.72 9.06
CA GLY A 10 -43.66 61.62 9.85
C GLY A 10 -43.36 60.22 9.29
N ILE A 11 -42.28 60.07 8.53
CA ILE A 11 -41.84 58.79 7.95
C ILE A 11 -40.66 58.29 8.80
N GLU A 12 -40.98 57.56 9.87
CA GLU A 12 -40.00 57.01 10.83
C GLU A 12 -39.33 55.72 10.33
N GLU A 13 -40.01 54.99 9.47
CA GLU A 13 -39.51 53.82 8.77
C GLU A 13 -39.82 53.92 7.28
N PRO A 14 -38.98 53.36 6.38
CA PRO A 14 -39.28 53.37 4.96
C PRO A 14 -40.65 52.72 4.71
N ARG A 15 -41.50 53.38 3.90
CA ARG A 15 -42.82 52.84 3.48
C ARG A 15 -42.73 51.55 2.67
N PHE A 16 -41.51 51.12 2.34
CA PHE A 16 -41.21 49.87 1.67
C PHE A 16 -40.67 48.89 2.72
N PRO A 17 -41.24 47.67 2.83
CA PRO A 17 -40.73 46.67 3.76
C PRO A 17 -39.26 46.39 3.48
N LYS A 18 -38.41 46.47 4.51
CA LYS A 18 -37.02 45.99 4.41
C LYS A 18 -37.07 44.48 4.22
N LYS A 19 -36.88 44.05 2.98
CA LYS A 19 -36.78 42.64 2.63
C LYS A 19 -35.39 42.16 3.06
N ASN A 20 -35.34 41.14 3.93
CA ASN A 20 -34.15 40.31 4.12
C ASN A 20 -33.95 39.47 2.85
N GLU A 21 -33.59 40.13 1.75
CA GLU A 21 -33.26 39.46 0.51
C GLU A 21 -31.75 39.42 0.43
N ASN A 22 -31.19 38.22 0.57
CA ASN A 22 -29.78 37.95 0.34
C ASN A 22 -29.35 38.41 -1.07
N CYS A 23 -30.27 38.69 -2.00
CA CYS A 23 -29.97 39.16 -3.35
C CYS A 23 -29.77 40.68 -3.45
N ILE A 24 -28.58 41.11 -3.88
CA ILE A 24 -28.26 42.53 -4.15
C ILE A 24 -28.64 43.02 -5.57
N LEU A 25 -29.36 42.20 -6.34
CA LEU A 25 -29.82 42.50 -7.70
C LEU A 25 -28.71 42.94 -8.68
N CYS A 26 -27.49 42.44 -8.51
CA CYS A 26 -26.35 42.77 -9.39
C CYS A 26 -26.50 42.21 -10.82
N GLY A 27 -27.34 41.20 -11.03
CA GLY A 27 -27.63 40.63 -12.35
C GLY A 27 -26.55 39.70 -12.91
N LEU A 28 -25.49 39.40 -12.16
CA LEU A 28 -24.43 38.49 -12.61
C LEU A 28 -24.98 37.10 -12.95
N CYS A 29 -25.88 36.57 -12.12
CA CYS A 29 -26.51 35.27 -12.31
C CYS A 29 -27.42 35.20 -13.55
N THR A 30 -28.17 36.28 -13.85
CA THR A 30 -29.02 36.34 -15.04
C THR A 30 -28.18 36.46 -16.31
N ARG A 31 -27.15 37.32 -16.28
CA ARG A 31 -26.24 37.51 -17.41
C ARG A 31 -25.42 36.26 -17.70
N VAL A 32 -24.91 35.55 -16.71
CA VAL A 32 -24.21 34.28 -16.96
C VAL A 32 -25.15 33.23 -17.54
N CYS A 33 -26.41 33.18 -17.08
CA CYS A 33 -27.39 32.20 -17.56
C CYS A 33 -27.79 32.45 -19.01
N GLU A 34 -27.99 33.71 -19.40
CA GLU A 34 -28.40 34.10 -20.75
C GLU A 34 -27.21 34.30 -21.70
N GLU A 35 -26.26 35.18 -21.37
CA GLU A 35 -25.17 35.60 -22.26
C GLU A 35 -24.04 34.58 -22.35
N ARG A 36 -23.78 33.80 -21.28
CA ARG A 36 -22.68 32.82 -21.26
C ARG A 36 -23.14 31.40 -21.50
N MET A 37 -24.15 30.94 -20.77
CA MET A 37 -24.63 29.57 -20.91
C MET A 37 -25.64 29.41 -22.07
N GLY A 38 -26.16 30.50 -22.62
CA GLY A 38 -27.14 30.47 -23.72
C GLY A 38 -28.51 29.91 -23.33
N VAL A 39 -28.84 29.88 -22.04
CA VAL A 39 -30.06 29.23 -21.52
C VAL A 39 -31.15 30.25 -21.18
N GLY A 40 -30.81 31.28 -20.40
CA GLY A 40 -31.79 32.27 -19.92
C GLY A 40 -32.85 31.69 -18.97
N ALA A 41 -32.53 30.67 -18.17
CA ALA A 41 -33.47 30.04 -17.24
C ALA A 41 -33.92 30.97 -16.10
N ILE A 42 -33.08 31.93 -15.71
CA ILE A 42 -33.39 32.98 -14.73
C ILE A 42 -33.24 34.36 -15.34
N SER A 43 -34.09 35.29 -14.95
CA SER A 43 -34.03 36.68 -15.40
C SER A 43 -34.51 37.63 -14.30
N PHE A 44 -34.44 38.93 -14.56
CA PHE A 44 -35.11 39.91 -13.73
C PHE A 44 -36.61 39.90 -14.03
N VAL A 45 -37.41 39.59 -13.02
CA VAL A 45 -38.87 39.70 -13.07
C VAL A 45 -39.34 40.93 -12.28
N ASN A 46 -40.53 41.43 -12.61
CA ASN A 46 -41.13 42.66 -12.08
C ASN A 46 -40.36 43.96 -12.41
N ARG A 47 -40.85 45.11 -11.94
CA ARG A 47 -40.28 46.45 -12.15
C ARG A 47 -40.28 47.25 -10.84
N GLY A 48 -39.46 48.30 -10.79
CA GLY A 48 -39.39 49.20 -9.63
C GLY A 48 -38.92 48.49 -8.36
N SER A 49 -39.57 48.77 -7.23
CA SER A 49 -39.26 48.20 -5.92
C SER A 49 -39.57 46.71 -5.78
N GLU A 50 -40.26 46.11 -6.75
CA GLU A 50 -40.62 44.67 -6.73
C GLU A 50 -39.70 43.80 -7.58
N ARG A 51 -38.68 44.41 -8.22
CA ARG A 51 -37.73 43.71 -9.09
C ARG A 51 -36.98 42.63 -8.30
N LYS A 52 -37.02 41.39 -8.79
CA LYS A 52 -36.28 40.26 -8.22
C LYS A 52 -35.65 39.43 -9.33
N VAL A 53 -34.62 38.65 -9.00
CA VAL A 53 -34.15 37.56 -9.87
C VAL A 53 -35.00 36.34 -9.59
N ALA A 54 -35.65 35.79 -10.61
CA ALA A 54 -36.43 34.57 -10.48
C ALA A 54 -36.54 33.84 -11.82
N VAL A 55 -37.05 32.61 -11.78
CA VAL A 55 -37.58 31.93 -12.97
C VAL A 55 -38.85 32.63 -13.47
N PRO A 56 -39.08 32.69 -14.79
CA PRO A 56 -40.33 33.22 -15.33
C PRO A 56 -41.56 32.52 -14.71
N TYR A 57 -42.55 33.32 -14.31
CA TYR A 57 -43.80 32.86 -13.69
C TYR A 57 -43.67 32.12 -12.34
N ASP A 58 -42.52 32.24 -11.66
CA ASP A 58 -42.24 31.56 -10.38
C ASP A 58 -42.42 30.02 -10.48
N LYS A 59 -42.16 29.43 -11.66
CA LYS A 59 -42.18 27.98 -11.91
C LYS A 59 -40.81 27.51 -12.34
N HIS A 60 -40.38 26.36 -11.82
CA HIS A 60 -39.16 25.69 -12.24
C HIS A 60 -39.04 25.65 -13.78
N SER A 61 -37.87 26.04 -14.27
CA SER A 61 -37.61 26.24 -15.69
C SER A 61 -37.26 24.92 -16.37
N PRO A 62 -38.05 24.43 -17.35
CA PRO A 62 -37.77 23.19 -18.07
C PRO A 62 -36.55 23.31 -19.00
N ILE A 63 -36.14 24.53 -19.32
CA ILE A 63 -34.94 24.80 -20.13
C ILE A 63 -33.67 24.84 -19.27
N CYS A 64 -33.78 24.87 -17.93
CA CYS A 64 -32.61 24.87 -17.06
C CYS A 64 -31.87 23.54 -17.17
N MET A 65 -30.59 23.61 -17.56
CA MET A 65 -29.71 22.43 -17.66
C MET A 65 -29.05 22.04 -16.32
N ALA A 66 -29.45 22.66 -15.21
CA ALA A 66 -28.86 22.46 -13.88
C ALA A 66 -27.31 22.64 -13.84
N CYS A 67 -26.76 23.54 -14.67
CA CYS A 67 -25.31 23.73 -14.80
C CYS A 67 -24.63 24.44 -13.60
N GLY A 68 -25.39 25.05 -12.69
CA GLY A 68 -24.85 25.73 -11.51
C GLY A 68 -24.04 27.02 -11.75
N ALA A 69 -23.94 27.51 -13.00
CA ALA A 69 -23.17 28.73 -13.27
C ALA A 69 -23.74 29.96 -12.52
N CYS A 70 -25.07 30.05 -12.40
CA CYS A 70 -25.75 31.15 -11.73
C CYS A 70 -25.58 31.15 -10.21
N THR A 71 -25.47 29.98 -9.57
CA THR A 71 -25.14 29.82 -8.14
C THR A 71 -23.70 30.25 -7.89
N VAL A 72 -22.74 29.77 -8.69
CA VAL A 72 -21.31 30.07 -8.50
C VAL A 72 -20.96 31.56 -8.63
N VAL A 73 -21.61 32.29 -9.54
CA VAL A 73 -21.34 33.74 -9.71
C VAL A 73 -22.12 34.63 -8.75
N CYS A 74 -23.00 34.07 -7.92
CA CYS A 74 -23.80 34.86 -6.98
C CYS A 74 -22.94 35.26 -5.78
N PRO A 75 -22.64 36.55 -5.58
CA PRO A 75 -21.75 36.98 -4.48
C PRO A 75 -22.37 36.84 -3.09
N THR A 76 -23.65 36.48 -3.02
CA THR A 76 -24.44 36.42 -1.78
C THR A 76 -25.21 35.12 -1.61
N ASP A 77 -24.92 34.12 -2.46
CA ASP A 77 -25.57 32.80 -2.45
C ASP A 77 -27.10 32.85 -2.49
N ALA A 78 -27.65 33.91 -3.08
CA ALA A 78 -29.09 34.17 -3.10
C ALA A 78 -29.85 33.39 -4.19
N VAL A 79 -29.13 32.67 -5.06
CA VAL A 79 -29.73 31.79 -6.07
C VAL A 79 -29.63 30.37 -5.55
N ASP A 80 -30.75 29.73 -5.25
CA ASP A 80 -30.81 28.29 -5.06
C ASP A 80 -31.15 27.62 -6.39
N LEU A 81 -30.33 26.65 -6.81
CA LEU A 81 -30.57 25.97 -8.08
C LEU A 81 -31.87 25.14 -8.02
N SER A 82 -32.23 24.61 -6.85
CA SER A 82 -33.44 23.82 -6.65
C SER A 82 -34.72 24.61 -6.95
N ASP A 83 -34.72 25.93 -6.70
CA ASP A 83 -35.83 26.83 -7.05
C ASP A 83 -35.90 27.16 -8.56
N VAL A 84 -34.87 26.81 -9.33
CA VAL A 84 -34.71 27.19 -10.73
C VAL A 84 -34.99 26.03 -11.69
N THR A 85 -34.56 24.82 -11.36
CA THR A 85 -34.54 23.69 -12.30
C THR A 85 -35.61 22.64 -11.98
N LEU A 86 -36.17 22.01 -13.02
CA LEU A 86 -36.93 20.76 -12.87
C LEU A 86 -36.02 19.53 -12.80
N ASN A 87 -34.79 19.66 -13.28
CA ASN A 87 -33.79 18.60 -13.28
C ASN A 87 -33.04 18.57 -11.94
N GLU A 88 -32.89 17.39 -11.35
CA GLU A 88 -32.06 17.20 -10.16
C GLU A 88 -30.59 17.49 -10.51
N PRO A 89 -29.93 18.46 -9.85
CA PRO A 89 -28.52 18.76 -10.10
C PRO A 89 -27.67 17.54 -9.75
N ARG A 90 -26.92 17.01 -10.73
CA ARG A 90 -25.99 15.91 -10.52
C ARG A 90 -24.57 16.45 -10.54
N PRO A 91 -23.93 16.62 -9.37
CA PRO A 91 -22.54 17.03 -9.33
C PRO A 91 -21.66 16.00 -10.04
N ILE A 92 -20.58 16.49 -10.68
CA ILE A 92 -19.50 15.63 -11.15
C ILE A 92 -18.73 15.20 -9.90
N MET A 93 -18.65 13.91 -9.64
CA MET A 93 -18.01 13.41 -8.42
C MET A 93 -16.51 13.22 -8.61
N ALA A 94 -15.72 13.48 -7.58
CA ALA A 94 -14.28 13.34 -7.62
C ALA A 94 -13.87 11.85 -7.56
N ASP A 95 -13.28 11.36 -8.65
CA ASP A 95 -12.87 9.95 -8.78
C ASP A 95 -11.81 9.57 -7.74
N TYR A 96 -10.81 10.44 -7.53
CA TYR A 96 -9.75 10.23 -6.53
C TYR A 96 -10.27 10.17 -5.08
N ASP A 97 -11.36 10.90 -4.79
CA ASP A 97 -12.01 10.89 -3.48
C ASP A 97 -13.18 9.90 -3.41
N MET A 98 -13.22 8.92 -4.32
CA MET A 98 -14.19 7.82 -4.33
C MET A 98 -15.65 8.30 -4.32
N GLY A 99 -15.88 9.44 -4.98
CA GLY A 99 -17.19 10.07 -5.07
C GLY A 99 -17.75 10.60 -3.75
N LEU A 100 -16.90 10.94 -2.78
CA LEU A 100 -17.33 11.57 -1.53
C LEU A 100 -17.62 13.07 -1.67
N VAL A 101 -16.98 13.73 -2.63
CA VAL A 101 -17.11 15.18 -2.87
C VAL A 101 -17.24 15.49 -4.37
N PRO A 102 -17.91 16.60 -4.73
CA PRO A 102 -17.95 17.07 -6.10
C PRO A 102 -16.58 17.60 -6.57
N ARG A 103 -16.35 17.60 -7.88
CA ARG A 103 -15.25 18.28 -8.58
C ARG A 103 -15.77 19.10 -9.77
N SER A 104 -14.94 19.99 -10.29
CA SER A 104 -15.17 20.68 -11.56
C SER A 104 -14.70 19.84 -12.76
N SER A 105 -15.14 20.21 -13.98
CA SER A 105 -14.64 19.60 -15.23
C SER A 105 -13.17 19.92 -15.50
N ILE A 106 -12.69 21.09 -15.07
CA ILE A 106 -11.26 21.40 -15.03
C ILE A 106 -10.73 21.15 -13.62
N TYR A 107 -9.76 20.27 -13.44
CA TYR A 107 -9.31 19.84 -12.12
C TYR A 107 -7.87 19.32 -12.14
N ILE A 108 -7.25 19.25 -10.97
CA ILE A 108 -6.01 18.49 -10.75
C ILE A 108 -6.42 17.21 -10.02
N PRO A 109 -5.99 16.01 -10.46
CA PRO A 109 -6.46 14.75 -9.88
C PRO A 109 -6.31 14.66 -8.37
N PHE A 110 -5.17 15.11 -7.82
CA PHE A 110 -4.92 15.22 -6.39
C PHE A 110 -3.75 16.16 -6.09
N ALA A 111 -3.62 16.59 -4.83
CA ALA A 111 -2.68 17.64 -4.42
C ALA A 111 -1.19 17.35 -4.73
N GLN A 112 -0.78 16.08 -4.71
CA GLN A 112 0.59 15.63 -4.97
C GLN A 112 0.75 14.93 -6.34
N ALA A 113 -0.13 15.21 -7.31
CA ALA A 113 -0.04 14.64 -8.64
C ALA A 113 1.34 14.93 -9.28
N ILE A 114 1.91 13.93 -9.97
CA ILE A 114 3.17 14.07 -10.72
C ILE A 114 2.92 13.53 -12.14
N PRO A 115 3.02 14.38 -13.18
CA PRO A 115 3.19 15.84 -13.11
C PRO A 115 1.97 16.54 -12.50
N LYS A 116 2.18 17.68 -11.81
CA LYS A 116 1.10 18.46 -11.19
C LYS A 116 0.45 19.39 -12.22
N VAL A 117 -0.31 18.81 -13.15
CA VAL A 117 -0.98 19.52 -14.25
C VAL A 117 -2.49 19.45 -14.14
N ALA A 118 -3.17 20.52 -14.55
CA ALA A 118 -4.62 20.54 -14.66
C ALA A 118 -5.09 19.81 -15.92
N LEU A 119 -6.25 19.18 -15.84
CA LEU A 119 -6.88 18.43 -16.92
C LEU A 119 -8.30 18.98 -17.14
N ILE A 120 -8.77 18.97 -18.40
CA ILE A 120 -10.18 19.23 -18.74
C ILE A 120 -10.83 17.90 -19.11
N ASP A 121 -11.80 17.48 -18.31
CA ASP A 121 -12.64 16.31 -18.57
C ASP A 121 -13.64 16.61 -19.69
N ARG A 122 -13.36 16.07 -20.89
CA ARG A 122 -14.19 16.26 -22.09
C ARG A 122 -15.59 15.67 -21.94
N ASN A 123 -15.76 14.65 -21.10
CA ASN A 123 -17.05 13.97 -20.92
C ASN A 123 -18.01 14.77 -20.03
N THR A 124 -17.52 15.77 -19.31
CA THR A 124 -18.34 16.61 -18.42
C THR A 124 -18.29 18.09 -18.77
N CYS A 125 -17.29 18.54 -19.51
CA CYS A 125 -17.13 19.93 -19.91
C CYS A 125 -18.18 20.38 -20.95
N MET A 126 -18.94 21.43 -20.61
CA MET A 126 -20.01 21.97 -21.46
C MET A 126 -19.53 22.51 -22.82
N HIS A 127 -18.26 22.91 -22.95
CA HIS A 127 -17.68 23.26 -24.25
C HIS A 127 -17.67 22.05 -25.19
N PHE A 128 -17.09 20.93 -24.75
CA PHE A 128 -16.99 19.74 -25.58
C PHE A 128 -18.33 19.05 -25.79
N LEU A 129 -19.25 19.15 -24.82
CA LEU A 129 -20.58 18.53 -24.92
C LEU A 129 -21.57 19.32 -25.79
N LYS A 130 -21.53 20.67 -25.76
CA LYS A 130 -22.56 21.52 -26.38
C LYS A 130 -22.05 22.80 -27.05
N ASP A 131 -20.75 23.05 -27.01
CA ASP A 131 -20.10 24.26 -27.53
C ASP A 131 -20.65 25.58 -26.95
N VAL A 132 -20.91 25.61 -25.64
CA VAL A 132 -21.56 26.78 -24.98
C VAL A 132 -20.71 27.49 -23.92
N CYS A 133 -19.57 26.97 -23.46
CA CYS A 133 -18.87 27.55 -22.29
C CYS A 133 -17.35 27.61 -22.45
N LYS A 134 -16.76 28.80 -22.45
CA LYS A 134 -15.29 29.02 -22.41
C LYS A 134 -14.85 29.88 -21.22
N SER A 135 -15.62 29.88 -20.14
CA SER A 135 -15.43 30.83 -19.03
C SER A 135 -14.05 30.72 -18.37
N CYS A 136 -13.53 29.50 -18.20
CA CYS A 136 -12.24 29.23 -17.55
C CYS A 136 -11.04 29.89 -18.23
N GLU A 137 -11.08 30.08 -19.56
CA GLU A 137 -10.04 30.78 -20.33
C GLU A 137 -9.83 32.21 -19.82
N ASN A 138 -10.91 32.92 -19.50
CA ASN A 138 -10.85 34.32 -19.03
C ASN A 138 -10.21 34.48 -17.64
N PHE A 139 -10.14 33.41 -16.84
CA PHE A 139 -9.55 33.41 -15.51
C PHE A 139 -8.15 32.79 -15.49
N CYS A 140 -7.69 32.22 -16.60
CA CYS A 140 -6.39 31.57 -16.69
C CYS A 140 -5.31 32.61 -17.00
N GLU A 141 -4.67 33.18 -15.97
CA GLU A 141 -3.59 34.16 -16.13
C GLU A 141 -2.41 33.62 -16.95
N ALA A 142 -2.15 32.31 -16.85
CA ALA A 142 -1.11 31.64 -17.61
C ALA A 142 -1.43 31.46 -19.10
N ASN A 143 -2.67 31.72 -19.53
CA ASN A 143 -3.18 31.46 -20.89
C ASN A 143 -2.91 30.01 -21.36
N ALA A 144 -3.04 29.04 -20.44
CA ALA A 144 -2.67 27.65 -20.66
C ALA A 144 -3.80 26.76 -21.23
N ILE A 145 -5.04 27.27 -21.28
CA ILE A 145 -6.21 26.50 -21.74
C ILE A 145 -6.24 26.52 -23.26
N ASP A 146 -6.10 25.34 -23.87
CA ASP A 146 -6.25 25.13 -25.31
C ASP A 146 -7.35 24.08 -25.55
N PHE A 147 -8.50 24.51 -26.07
CA PHE A 147 -9.62 23.62 -26.39
C PHE A 147 -9.42 22.82 -27.68
N GLU A 148 -8.49 23.23 -28.54
CA GLU A 148 -8.17 22.58 -29.81
C GLU A 148 -7.03 21.56 -29.65
N GLN A 149 -6.48 21.37 -28.44
CA GLN A 149 -5.48 20.35 -28.18
C GLN A 149 -6.02 18.97 -28.55
N GLU A 150 -5.29 18.18 -29.32
CA GLU A 150 -5.68 16.82 -29.72
C GLU A 150 -4.75 15.75 -29.14
N ASP A 151 -5.28 14.53 -29.03
CA ASP A 151 -4.48 13.36 -28.67
C ASP A 151 -3.41 13.11 -29.73
N LYS A 152 -2.17 12.90 -29.30
CA LYS A 152 -1.04 12.60 -30.19
C LYS A 152 -0.70 11.13 -30.10
N ILE A 153 -0.66 10.47 -31.26
CA ILE A 153 -0.15 9.12 -31.37
C ILE A 153 1.37 9.20 -31.55
N GLU A 154 2.10 8.80 -30.51
CA GLU A 154 3.55 8.70 -30.56
C GLU A 154 3.98 7.26 -30.85
N GLN A 155 4.88 7.09 -31.82
CA GLN A 155 5.50 5.79 -32.10
C GLN A 155 6.79 5.68 -31.29
N ILE A 156 6.80 4.75 -30.34
CA ILE A 156 7.96 4.48 -29.48
C ILE A 156 8.51 3.10 -29.82
N ASN A 157 9.81 3.02 -30.13
CA ASN A 157 10.48 1.76 -30.38
C ASN A 157 11.03 1.19 -29.07
N VAL A 158 10.50 0.04 -28.63
CA VAL A 158 10.88 -0.62 -27.37
C VAL A 158 11.21 -2.08 -27.61
N GLY A 159 12.23 -2.60 -26.91
CA GLY A 159 12.60 -4.02 -26.99
C GLY A 159 11.99 -4.90 -25.87
N ALA A 160 11.44 -4.28 -24.83
CA ALA A 160 10.75 -4.96 -23.74
C ALA A 160 9.62 -4.09 -23.20
N VAL A 161 8.57 -4.73 -22.67
CA VAL A 161 7.41 -4.06 -22.06
C VAL A 161 7.14 -4.65 -20.69
N VAL A 162 6.87 -3.80 -19.70
CA VAL A 162 6.43 -4.22 -18.35
C VAL A 162 5.01 -3.70 -18.13
N LEU A 163 4.05 -4.61 -18.02
CA LEU A 163 2.64 -4.29 -17.81
C LEU A 163 2.35 -4.10 -16.32
N ALA A 164 1.88 -2.92 -15.95
CA ALA A 164 1.53 -2.56 -14.57
C ALA A 164 0.20 -1.77 -14.49
N PRO A 165 -0.91 -2.26 -15.07
CA PRO A 165 -2.19 -1.52 -15.08
C PRO A 165 -2.86 -1.44 -13.69
N GLY A 166 -2.33 -2.15 -12.68
CA GLY A 166 -2.85 -2.12 -11.32
C GLY A 166 -4.05 -3.04 -11.12
N TYR A 167 -5.05 -2.56 -10.39
CA TYR A 167 -6.29 -3.28 -10.07
C TYR A 167 -7.47 -2.31 -10.01
N GLU A 168 -8.68 -2.85 -10.01
CA GLU A 168 -9.89 -2.11 -9.64
C GLU A 168 -10.53 -2.72 -8.38
N GLN A 169 -11.22 -1.88 -7.61
CA GLN A 169 -11.96 -2.31 -6.43
C GLN A 169 -13.18 -3.13 -6.88
N PHE A 170 -13.46 -4.23 -6.17
CA PHE A 170 -14.74 -4.91 -6.32
C PHE A 170 -15.89 -3.94 -6.01
N ASP A 171 -16.87 -3.86 -6.90
CA ASP A 171 -18.06 -3.03 -6.72
C ASP A 171 -18.94 -3.56 -5.57
N PRO A 172 -18.95 -2.89 -4.40
CA PRO A 172 -19.72 -3.38 -3.25
C PRO A 172 -21.24 -3.20 -3.45
N ASP A 173 -21.70 -2.44 -4.43
CA ASP A 173 -23.13 -2.31 -4.74
C ASP A 173 -23.73 -3.64 -5.25
N LEU A 174 -22.89 -4.55 -5.74
CA LEU A 174 -23.29 -5.92 -6.08
C LEU A 174 -23.71 -6.74 -4.84
N LYS A 175 -23.36 -6.28 -3.63
CA LYS A 175 -23.76 -6.88 -2.34
C LYS A 175 -24.85 -6.05 -1.68
N LYS A 176 -26.03 -6.05 -2.31
CA LYS A 176 -27.21 -5.27 -1.89
C LYS A 176 -27.61 -5.53 -0.44
N GLU A 177 -27.36 -6.73 0.07
CA GLU A 177 -27.61 -7.13 1.46
C GLU A 177 -26.73 -6.41 2.49
N LEU A 178 -25.60 -5.84 2.06
CA LEU A 178 -24.70 -5.06 2.92
C LEU A 178 -24.99 -3.56 2.89
N GLY A 179 -25.93 -3.12 2.05
CA GLY A 179 -26.49 -1.76 2.11
C GLY A 179 -25.62 -0.65 1.51
N TYR A 180 -24.54 -0.97 0.79
CA TYR A 180 -23.75 0.02 0.04
C TYR A 180 -24.61 0.77 -0.98
N ALA A 181 -24.32 2.05 -1.20
CA ALA A 181 -25.09 3.00 -2.02
C ALA A 181 -26.57 3.23 -1.61
N ARG A 182 -27.11 2.43 -0.68
CA ARG A 182 -28.45 2.59 -0.11
C ARG A 182 -28.42 3.34 1.21
N TYR A 183 -27.49 2.98 2.10
CA TYR A 183 -27.33 3.59 3.41
C TYR A 183 -26.08 4.49 3.40
N PRO A 184 -26.21 5.81 3.69
CA PRO A 184 -25.09 6.75 3.61
C PRO A 184 -23.88 6.36 4.47
N ASN A 185 -24.12 5.67 5.59
CA ASN A 185 -23.07 5.29 6.54
C ASN A 185 -22.42 3.93 6.25
N VAL A 186 -22.76 3.29 5.12
CA VAL A 186 -22.07 2.10 4.61
C VAL A 186 -21.09 2.54 3.54
N LEU A 187 -19.79 2.38 3.81
CA LEU A 187 -18.71 2.86 2.97
C LEU A 187 -17.90 1.71 2.41
N SER A 188 -17.26 1.92 1.26
CA SER A 188 -16.18 1.05 0.82
C SER A 188 -14.89 1.35 1.59
N SER A 189 -13.97 0.41 1.71
CA SER A 189 -12.68 0.66 2.38
C SER A 189 -11.88 1.78 1.72
N LEU A 190 -11.91 1.90 0.39
CA LEU A 190 -11.26 3.04 -0.28
C LEU A 190 -11.93 4.38 0.02
N GLN A 191 -13.27 4.44 0.13
CA GLN A 191 -13.93 5.67 0.62
C GLN A 191 -13.45 6.02 2.03
N PHE A 192 -13.39 5.02 2.92
CA PHE A 192 -12.93 5.23 4.28
C PHE A 192 -11.45 5.67 4.35
N GLU A 193 -10.57 5.14 3.49
CA GLU A 193 -9.19 5.63 3.33
C GLU A 193 -9.15 7.11 2.94
N ARG A 194 -10.05 7.56 2.06
CA ARG A 194 -10.16 8.99 1.71
C ARG A 194 -10.66 9.82 2.89
N ILE A 195 -11.58 9.31 3.72
CA ILE A 195 -12.00 9.98 4.97
C ILE A 195 -10.81 10.12 5.94
N LEU A 196 -10.05 9.04 6.16
CA LEU A 196 -8.88 9.04 7.05
C LEU A 196 -7.72 9.90 6.53
N SER A 197 -7.62 10.08 5.22
CA SER A 197 -6.54 10.84 4.59
C SER A 197 -6.56 12.31 4.98
N ALA A 198 -5.40 12.85 5.40
CA ALA A 198 -5.25 14.27 5.67
C ALA A 198 -5.41 15.17 4.42
N SER A 199 -5.16 14.63 3.23
CA SER A 199 -5.48 15.28 1.94
C SER A 199 -6.83 14.86 1.37
N GLY A 200 -7.65 14.17 2.16
CA GLY A 200 -8.99 13.76 1.76
C GLY A 200 -10.06 14.78 2.13
N PRO A 201 -11.32 14.52 1.72
CA PRO A 201 -12.40 15.48 1.81
C PRO A 201 -12.74 15.92 3.24
N PHE A 202 -12.53 15.04 4.23
CA PHE A 202 -12.80 15.34 5.65
C PHE A 202 -11.53 15.67 6.44
N LEU A 203 -10.40 15.88 5.75
CA LEU A 203 -9.10 16.23 6.36
C LEU A 203 -8.69 15.26 7.49
N GLY A 204 -9.01 13.97 7.35
CA GLY A 204 -8.72 12.94 8.35
C GLY A 204 -9.70 12.85 9.53
N LYS A 205 -10.78 13.63 9.57
CA LYS A 205 -11.84 13.49 10.59
C LYS A 205 -12.75 12.32 10.25
N VAL A 206 -13.05 11.46 11.22
CA VAL A 206 -13.87 10.26 11.00
C VAL A 206 -15.33 10.63 11.17
N LEU A 207 -15.99 11.04 10.08
CA LEU A 207 -17.36 11.56 10.11
C LEU A 207 -18.33 10.67 9.34
N ARG A 208 -19.54 10.54 9.86
CA ARG A 208 -20.69 9.91 9.19
C ARG A 208 -21.14 10.77 8.01
N LEU A 209 -21.43 10.14 6.86
CA LEU A 209 -21.94 10.87 5.70
C LEU A 209 -23.40 11.34 5.87
N SER A 210 -24.16 10.72 6.79
CA SER A 210 -25.55 11.11 7.02
C SER A 210 -25.73 12.48 7.69
N ASP A 211 -24.79 12.86 8.55
CA ASP A 211 -24.97 13.96 9.52
C ASP A 211 -23.66 14.60 10.01
N GLU A 212 -22.52 14.22 9.46
CA GLU A 212 -21.18 14.75 9.76
C GLU A 212 -20.77 14.66 11.25
N LYS A 213 -21.35 13.71 11.98
CA LYS A 213 -20.98 13.42 13.38
C LYS A 213 -20.00 12.26 13.47
N SER A 214 -19.28 12.18 14.60
CA SER A 214 -18.45 11.00 14.90
C SER A 214 -19.33 9.75 14.97
N PRO A 215 -18.88 8.61 14.40
CA PRO A 215 -19.66 7.38 14.38
C PRO A 215 -19.79 6.71 15.75
N GLY A 216 -18.88 6.97 16.69
CA GLY A 216 -18.80 6.30 17.99
C GLY A 216 -18.40 4.81 17.90
N LYS A 217 -19.09 4.03 17.06
CA LYS A 217 -18.80 2.63 16.74
C LYS A 217 -18.65 2.41 15.24
N ILE A 218 -17.60 1.71 14.83
CA ILE A 218 -17.33 1.36 13.43
C ILE A 218 -17.15 -0.16 13.29
N ALA A 219 -17.83 -0.74 12.32
CA ALA A 219 -17.69 -2.15 11.94
C ALA A 219 -17.02 -2.30 10.58
N TRP A 220 -15.97 -3.12 10.48
CA TRP A 220 -15.42 -3.56 9.20
C TRP A 220 -15.92 -4.95 8.87
N ILE A 221 -16.40 -5.15 7.63
CA ILE A 221 -16.83 -6.45 7.12
C ILE A 221 -15.79 -6.96 6.12
N GLN A 222 -15.14 -8.07 6.44
CA GLN A 222 -14.09 -8.65 5.61
C GLN A 222 -14.60 -9.47 4.44
N CYS A 223 -13.72 -9.66 3.45
CA CYS A 223 -13.93 -10.55 2.30
C CYS A 223 -15.13 -10.15 1.41
N VAL A 224 -15.47 -8.86 1.33
CA VAL A 224 -16.55 -8.39 0.45
C VAL A 224 -16.08 -8.49 -1.00
N GLY A 225 -16.67 -9.39 -1.80
CA GLY A 225 -16.22 -9.63 -3.18
C GLY A 225 -14.92 -10.46 -3.28
N SER A 226 -14.63 -11.29 -2.28
CA SER A 226 -13.49 -12.22 -2.30
C SER A 226 -13.83 -13.50 -1.54
N ARG A 227 -13.17 -14.60 -1.90
CA ARG A 227 -13.43 -15.93 -1.31
C ARG A 227 -14.90 -16.34 -1.47
N GLU A 228 -15.44 -16.05 -2.65
CA GLU A 228 -16.82 -16.38 -3.05
C GLU A 228 -16.82 -17.37 -4.22
N VAL A 229 -17.99 -17.81 -4.68
CA VAL A 229 -18.08 -18.78 -5.78
C VAL A 229 -17.41 -18.23 -7.04
N ASP A 230 -17.80 -17.03 -7.47
CA ASP A 230 -17.34 -16.38 -8.71
C ASP A 230 -15.97 -15.70 -8.57
N CYS A 231 -15.58 -15.33 -7.33
CA CYS A 231 -14.29 -14.72 -7.00
C CYS A 231 -13.59 -15.57 -5.95
N ASN A 232 -13.23 -16.80 -6.33
CA ASN A 232 -12.60 -17.79 -5.42
C ASN A 232 -11.09 -17.58 -5.24
N TYR A 233 -10.70 -16.34 -5.02
CA TYR A 233 -9.36 -15.95 -4.61
C TYR A 233 -9.45 -15.01 -3.40
N CYS A 234 -8.34 -14.86 -2.70
CA CYS A 234 -8.19 -13.88 -1.64
C CYS A 234 -7.53 -12.62 -2.17
N SER A 235 -8.07 -11.46 -1.81
CA SER A 235 -7.49 -10.18 -2.22
C SER A 235 -6.18 -9.81 -1.52
N SER A 236 -5.67 -10.67 -0.62
CA SER A 236 -4.39 -10.56 0.11
C SER A 236 -4.24 -9.35 1.07
N VAL A 237 -4.90 -8.22 0.81
CA VAL A 237 -4.65 -6.96 1.54
C VAL A 237 -5.73 -6.59 2.55
N CYS A 238 -6.96 -7.13 2.42
CA CYS A 238 -8.14 -6.67 3.17
C CYS A 238 -8.08 -6.85 4.68
N CYS A 239 -7.53 -7.97 5.15
CA CYS A 239 -7.29 -8.15 6.58
C CYS A 239 -6.42 -7.03 7.16
N MET A 240 -5.36 -6.65 6.45
CA MET A 240 -4.34 -5.74 6.98
C MET A 240 -4.70 -4.27 6.81
N TYR A 241 -5.32 -3.87 5.69
CA TYR A 241 -5.77 -2.47 5.58
C TYR A 241 -6.90 -2.18 6.56
N ALA A 242 -7.80 -3.13 6.86
CA ALA A 242 -8.86 -2.89 7.85
C ALA A 242 -8.30 -2.77 9.26
N THR A 243 -7.33 -3.62 9.63
CA THR A 243 -6.58 -3.47 10.89
C THR A 243 -5.88 -2.11 10.95
N LYS A 244 -5.28 -1.66 9.85
CA LYS A 244 -4.62 -0.35 9.76
C LYS A 244 -5.62 0.79 9.89
N GLU A 245 -6.74 0.74 9.16
CA GLU A 245 -7.83 1.71 9.23
C GLU A 245 -8.39 1.82 10.65
N ALA A 246 -8.61 0.69 11.34
CA ALA A 246 -9.07 0.68 12.73
C ALA A 246 -8.06 1.32 13.69
N ILE A 247 -6.77 0.99 13.59
CA ILE A 247 -5.72 1.61 14.42
C ILE A 247 -5.66 3.13 14.17
N ILE A 248 -5.59 3.56 12.91
CA ILE A 248 -5.52 4.98 12.56
C ILE A 248 -6.79 5.72 13.01
N SER A 249 -7.95 5.09 12.91
CA SER A 249 -9.21 5.66 13.42
C SER A 249 -9.11 5.94 14.92
N LYS A 250 -8.59 4.99 15.71
CA LYS A 250 -8.36 5.19 17.15
C LYS A 250 -7.25 6.20 17.45
N GLU A 251 -6.21 6.29 16.61
CA GLU A 251 -5.18 7.33 16.75
C GLU A 251 -5.77 8.73 16.50
N HIS A 252 -6.75 8.86 15.59
CA HIS A 252 -7.45 10.12 15.32
C HIS A 252 -8.53 10.43 16.38
N GLU A 253 -9.26 9.41 16.83
CA GLU A 253 -10.36 9.49 17.80
C GLU A 253 -10.27 8.31 18.80
N PRO A 254 -9.57 8.47 19.95
CA PRO A 254 -9.25 7.38 20.89
C PRO A 254 -10.45 6.60 21.44
N ASP A 255 -11.61 7.26 21.55
CA ASP A 255 -12.83 6.69 22.14
C ASP A 255 -13.66 5.84 21.15
N LEU A 256 -13.22 5.70 19.89
CA LEU A 256 -13.93 4.87 18.91
C LEU A 256 -13.90 3.38 19.29
N ASP A 257 -15.08 2.75 19.27
CA ASP A 257 -15.22 1.30 19.36
C ASP A 257 -15.09 0.71 17.94
N CYS A 258 -14.09 -0.14 17.73
CA CYS A 258 -13.77 -0.69 16.41
C CYS A 258 -13.93 -2.20 16.43
N THR A 259 -14.79 -2.72 15.55
CA THR A 259 -15.06 -4.16 15.41
C THR A 259 -14.76 -4.63 14.00
N ILE A 260 -13.95 -5.67 13.85
CA ILE A 260 -13.62 -6.28 12.56
C ILE A 260 -14.25 -7.68 12.50
N PHE A 261 -15.20 -7.85 11.57
CA PHE A 261 -15.85 -9.13 11.27
C PHE A 261 -15.08 -9.88 10.19
N PHE A 262 -14.60 -11.09 10.50
CA PHE A 262 -13.70 -11.85 9.62
C PHE A 262 -13.96 -13.36 9.59
N ILE A 263 -13.34 -14.04 8.62
CA ILE A 263 -13.38 -15.52 8.51
C ILE A 263 -12.05 -16.12 8.97
N ASP A 264 -10.94 -15.72 8.36
CA ASP A 264 -9.57 -16.10 8.74
C ASP A 264 -8.71 -14.84 8.72
N MET A 265 -7.86 -14.65 9.74
CA MET A 265 -6.97 -13.50 9.78
C MET A 265 -5.69 -13.81 8.98
N ARG A 266 -5.52 -13.13 7.84
CA ARG A 266 -4.42 -13.38 6.88
C ARG A 266 -3.27 -12.39 7.02
N ALA A 267 -2.70 -12.33 8.23
CA ALA A 267 -1.53 -11.53 8.55
C ALA A 267 -0.19 -12.21 8.13
N PHE A 268 -0.01 -12.49 6.84
CA PHE A 268 1.10 -13.35 6.34
C PHE A 268 2.44 -12.63 6.11
N GLY A 269 2.45 -11.30 6.04
CA GLY A 269 3.65 -10.49 5.84
C GLY A 269 4.51 -10.37 7.10
N LYS A 270 5.78 -10.00 6.91
CA LYS A 270 6.71 -9.78 8.02
C LYS A 270 6.19 -8.65 8.92
N GLY A 271 6.09 -8.92 10.22
CA GLY A 271 5.54 -7.98 11.21
C GLY A 271 4.01 -7.83 11.21
N PHE A 272 3.28 -8.54 10.34
CA PHE A 272 1.82 -8.39 10.28
C PHE A 272 1.11 -9.00 11.50
N ASP A 273 1.55 -10.15 12.02
CA ASP A 273 0.99 -10.70 13.28
C ASP A 273 1.21 -9.73 14.45
N ALA A 274 2.40 -9.16 14.60
CA ALA A 274 2.67 -8.16 15.64
C ALA A 274 1.77 -6.91 15.48
N TYR A 275 1.50 -6.48 14.25
CA TYR A 275 0.58 -5.38 13.97
C TYR A 275 -0.88 -5.72 14.33
N TYR A 276 -1.30 -6.96 14.07
CA TYR A 276 -2.60 -7.49 14.46
C TYR A 276 -2.77 -7.57 15.98
N GLU A 277 -1.75 -8.06 16.70
CA GLU A 277 -1.78 -8.10 18.18
C GLU A 277 -1.79 -6.70 18.79
N ARG A 278 -0.99 -5.75 18.26
CA ARG A 278 -1.05 -4.34 18.66
C ARG A 278 -2.45 -3.74 18.50
N ALA A 279 -3.18 -4.10 17.45
CA ALA A 279 -4.55 -3.63 17.26
C ALA A 279 -5.47 -4.10 18.40
N LYS A 280 -5.31 -5.36 18.86
CA LYS A 280 -6.08 -5.89 19.99
C LYS A 280 -5.72 -5.20 21.29
N GLU A 281 -4.43 -4.92 21.53
CA GLU A 281 -3.97 -4.17 22.70
C GLU A 281 -4.58 -2.76 22.74
N LEU A 282 -4.79 -2.13 21.58
CA LEU A 282 -5.52 -0.87 21.43
C LEU A 282 -7.06 -1.03 21.55
N GLY A 283 -7.57 -2.23 21.81
CA GLY A 283 -8.99 -2.50 22.02
C GLY A 283 -9.81 -2.69 20.75
N VAL A 284 -9.19 -2.98 19.60
CA VAL A 284 -9.92 -3.40 18.39
C VAL A 284 -10.45 -4.82 18.58
N LYS A 285 -11.77 -4.99 18.44
CA LYS A 285 -12.46 -6.28 18.58
C LYS A 285 -12.41 -7.03 17.26
N TYR A 286 -12.14 -8.34 17.32
CA TYR A 286 -12.14 -9.21 16.14
C TYR A 286 -13.16 -10.32 16.32
N ILE A 287 -14.21 -10.29 15.51
CA ILE A 287 -15.32 -11.24 15.60
C ILE A 287 -15.25 -12.17 14.39
N ARG A 288 -15.06 -13.47 14.64
CA ARG A 288 -14.95 -14.46 13.57
C ARG A 288 -16.33 -14.85 13.05
N CYS A 289 -16.95 -13.96 12.31
CA CYS A 289 -18.22 -14.15 11.65
C CYS A 289 -18.18 -13.49 10.28
N ARG A 290 -18.94 -14.05 9.32
CA ARG A 290 -19.29 -13.35 8.08
C ARG A 290 -20.72 -12.85 8.23
N PRO A 291 -20.94 -11.54 8.51
CA PRO A 291 -22.28 -10.97 8.60
C PRO A 291 -23.10 -11.24 7.33
N SER A 292 -24.37 -11.58 7.52
CA SER A 292 -25.27 -11.93 6.42
C SER A 292 -25.95 -10.71 5.79
N SER A 293 -26.19 -9.65 6.56
CA SER A 293 -26.80 -8.41 6.09
C SER A 293 -26.55 -7.25 7.05
N VAL A 294 -26.72 -6.03 6.54
CA VAL A 294 -26.71 -4.78 7.31
C VAL A 294 -28.08 -4.13 7.16
N LYS A 295 -28.66 -3.59 8.25
CA LYS A 295 -29.94 -2.89 8.22
C LYS A 295 -29.82 -1.53 8.89
N GLU A 296 -30.32 -0.47 8.23
CA GLU A 296 -30.36 0.86 8.84
C GLU A 296 -31.53 1.00 9.83
N VAL A 297 -31.28 1.66 10.96
CA VAL A 297 -32.28 2.13 11.91
C VAL A 297 -32.75 3.52 11.44
N PRO A 298 -34.02 3.69 10.98
CA PRO A 298 -34.46 4.91 10.31
C PRO A 298 -34.27 6.21 11.11
N GLU A 299 -34.47 6.15 12.43
CA GLU A 299 -34.45 7.33 13.31
C GLU A 299 -33.03 7.84 13.55
N THR A 300 -32.07 6.94 13.77
CA THR A 300 -30.69 7.28 14.14
C THR A 300 -29.73 7.24 12.96
N LYS A 301 -30.13 6.61 11.86
CA LYS A 301 -29.26 6.27 10.72
C LYS A 301 -28.07 5.37 11.08
N ASN A 302 -28.15 4.70 12.24
CA ASN A 302 -27.21 3.66 12.64
C ASN A 302 -27.45 2.38 11.84
N LEU A 303 -26.46 1.49 11.85
CA LEU A 303 -26.41 0.27 11.08
C LEU A 303 -26.39 -0.93 12.03
N LYS A 304 -27.45 -1.73 11.98
CA LYS A 304 -27.65 -2.91 12.80
C LYS A 304 -27.08 -4.14 12.10
N ILE A 305 -26.22 -4.87 12.80
CA ILE A 305 -25.63 -6.13 12.34
C ILE A 305 -25.99 -7.24 13.33
N THR A 306 -26.56 -8.33 12.82
CA THR A 306 -26.79 -9.57 13.57
C THR A 306 -25.73 -10.59 13.18
N TYR A 307 -25.04 -11.15 14.16
CA TYR A 307 -23.91 -12.06 13.95
C TYR A 307 -23.87 -13.13 15.03
N GLN A 308 -23.15 -14.23 14.72
CA GLN A 308 -22.84 -15.25 15.71
C GLN A 308 -21.56 -14.87 16.45
N ALA A 309 -21.63 -14.77 17.77
CA ALA A 309 -20.51 -14.50 18.66
C ALA A 309 -19.61 -15.74 18.83
N ALA A 310 -18.49 -15.57 19.54
CA ALA A 310 -17.49 -16.63 19.70
C ALA A 310 -17.99 -17.81 20.54
N ASP A 311 -18.96 -17.59 21.43
CA ASP A 311 -19.61 -18.60 22.26
C ASP A 311 -20.77 -19.33 21.54
N GLY A 312 -21.06 -18.92 20.29
CA GLY A 312 -22.12 -19.49 19.46
C GLY A 312 -23.46 -18.76 19.57
N GLU A 313 -23.62 -17.81 20.49
CA GLU A 313 -24.85 -17.03 20.66
C GLU A 313 -25.06 -16.04 19.51
N ILE A 314 -26.33 -15.72 19.22
CA ILE A 314 -26.68 -14.73 18.21
C ILE A 314 -26.81 -13.37 18.87
N GLU A 315 -25.90 -12.47 18.53
CA GLU A 315 -25.89 -11.10 19.03
C GLU A 315 -26.38 -10.13 17.95
N THR A 316 -26.83 -8.97 18.40
CA THR A 316 -27.17 -7.88 17.49
C THR A 316 -26.70 -6.56 18.06
N GLU A 317 -25.92 -5.84 17.26
CA GLU A 317 -25.27 -4.60 17.67
C GLU A 317 -25.52 -3.49 16.63
N GLU A 318 -25.58 -2.26 17.10
CA GLU A 318 -25.68 -1.06 16.27
C GLU A 318 -24.33 -0.36 16.13
N PHE A 319 -24.01 0.04 14.91
CA PHE A 319 -22.80 0.75 14.54
C PHE A 319 -23.17 2.10 13.91
N GLY A 320 -22.42 3.16 14.22
CA GLY A 320 -22.62 4.45 13.55
C GLY A 320 -22.11 4.46 12.11
N MET A 321 -21.20 3.53 11.78
CA MET A 321 -20.63 3.38 10.44
C MET A 321 -20.23 1.92 10.17
N VAL A 322 -20.39 1.48 8.92
CA VAL A 322 -19.91 0.17 8.45
C VAL A 322 -18.99 0.38 7.27
N VAL A 323 -17.81 -0.23 7.31
CA VAL A 323 -16.81 -0.20 6.25
C VAL A 323 -16.71 -1.59 5.61
N LEU A 324 -16.98 -1.65 4.32
CA LEU A 324 -16.89 -2.87 3.52
C LEU A 324 -15.45 -3.04 3.04
N SER A 325 -14.77 -4.05 3.55
CA SER A 325 -13.43 -4.39 3.10
C SER A 325 -13.51 -5.15 1.77
N THR A 326 -13.64 -4.37 0.70
CA THR A 326 -13.80 -4.80 -0.68
C THR A 326 -12.55 -5.45 -1.25
N GLY A 327 -12.73 -6.53 -1.99
CA GLY A 327 -11.67 -7.18 -2.74
C GLY A 327 -11.12 -6.35 -3.89
N ILE A 328 -10.05 -6.85 -4.48
CA ILE A 328 -9.40 -6.33 -5.69
C ILE A 328 -9.63 -7.29 -6.84
N ARG A 329 -9.82 -6.76 -8.05
CA ARG A 329 -9.96 -7.54 -9.28
C ARG A 329 -9.19 -6.88 -10.43
N PRO A 330 -8.89 -7.61 -11.52
CA PRO A 330 -8.26 -7.00 -12.69
C PRO A 330 -9.16 -5.91 -13.29
N PRO A 331 -8.61 -4.76 -13.75
CA PRO A 331 -9.38 -3.73 -14.44
C PRO A 331 -10.04 -4.27 -15.71
N GLY A 332 -11.22 -3.75 -16.09
CA GLY A 332 -11.94 -4.21 -17.28
C GLY A 332 -11.13 -4.11 -18.58
N GLU A 333 -10.29 -3.09 -18.71
CA GLU A 333 -9.49 -2.75 -19.89
C GLU A 333 -8.32 -3.72 -20.12
N VAL A 334 -7.96 -4.55 -19.12
CA VAL A 334 -6.79 -5.44 -19.25
C VAL A 334 -6.99 -6.56 -20.27
N ARG A 335 -8.24 -6.88 -20.62
CA ARG A 335 -8.53 -7.87 -21.68
C ARG A 335 -8.05 -7.37 -23.04
N GLU A 336 -8.40 -6.13 -23.38
CA GLU A 336 -7.94 -5.49 -24.60
C GLU A 336 -6.41 -5.30 -24.58
N LEU A 337 -5.85 -4.95 -23.41
CA LEU A 337 -4.40 -4.87 -23.22
C LEU A 337 -3.71 -6.22 -23.49
N ALA A 338 -4.26 -7.31 -22.94
CA ALA A 338 -3.74 -8.66 -23.11
C ALA A 338 -3.80 -9.11 -24.57
N GLU A 339 -4.89 -8.81 -25.29
CA GLU A 339 -5.03 -9.07 -26.72
C GLU A 339 -3.99 -8.30 -27.55
N LYS A 340 -3.82 -7.00 -27.29
CA LYS A 340 -2.84 -6.14 -27.98
C LYS A 340 -1.40 -6.65 -27.81
N PHE A 341 -1.05 -7.05 -26.59
CA PHE A 341 0.28 -7.58 -26.31
C PHE A 341 0.41 -9.07 -26.62
N GLY A 342 -0.69 -9.81 -26.79
CA GLY A 342 -0.70 -11.24 -27.06
C GLY A 342 -0.25 -12.08 -25.86
N ILE A 343 -0.72 -11.75 -24.65
CA ILE A 343 -0.44 -12.50 -23.43
C ILE A 343 -1.68 -13.28 -22.96
N GLU A 344 -1.44 -14.38 -22.24
CA GLU A 344 -2.50 -15.19 -21.65
C GLU A 344 -2.96 -14.61 -20.31
N LEU A 345 -4.26 -14.73 -20.03
CA LEU A 345 -4.85 -14.41 -18.74
C LEU A 345 -5.30 -15.71 -18.05
N ASP A 346 -5.27 -15.72 -16.73
CA ASP A 346 -5.89 -16.77 -15.95
C ASP A 346 -7.43 -16.68 -16.01
N ARG A 347 -8.10 -17.65 -15.38
CA ARG A 347 -9.57 -17.71 -15.39
C ARG A 347 -10.27 -16.53 -14.70
N TYR A 348 -9.53 -15.76 -13.90
CA TYR A 348 -10.02 -14.58 -13.20
C TYR A 348 -9.68 -13.27 -13.93
N GLY A 349 -8.87 -13.33 -14.98
CA GLY A 349 -8.43 -12.18 -15.75
C GLY A 349 -7.10 -11.56 -15.29
N PHE A 350 -6.38 -12.18 -14.36
CA PHE A 350 -5.00 -11.77 -14.03
C PHE A 350 -4.04 -12.28 -15.11
N ALA A 351 -2.87 -11.65 -15.26
CA ALA A 351 -1.84 -12.15 -16.17
C ALA A 351 -1.38 -13.55 -15.76
N ALA A 352 -1.40 -14.50 -16.70
CA ALA A 352 -0.93 -15.85 -16.45
C ALA A 352 0.59 -15.87 -16.28
N THR A 353 1.06 -16.37 -15.14
CA THR A 353 2.48 -16.46 -14.77
C THR A 353 2.76 -17.80 -14.10
N LEU A 354 4.04 -18.19 -14.00
CA LEU A 354 4.47 -19.41 -13.30
C LEU A 354 5.02 -19.08 -11.91
N PRO A 355 4.85 -19.95 -10.88
CA PRO A 355 5.34 -19.67 -9.53
C PRO A 355 6.86 -19.41 -9.43
N LEU A 356 7.66 -20.06 -10.29
CA LEU A 356 9.12 -19.89 -10.35
C LEU A 356 9.56 -18.90 -11.46
N ALA A 357 8.62 -18.17 -12.05
CA ALA A 357 8.83 -17.06 -12.98
C ALA A 357 7.67 -16.04 -12.89
N PRO A 358 7.46 -15.41 -11.70
CA PRO A 358 6.22 -14.69 -11.39
C PRO A 358 6.02 -13.36 -12.13
N VAL A 359 7.04 -12.89 -12.86
CA VAL A 359 6.98 -11.63 -13.65
C VAL A 359 7.03 -11.87 -15.16
N GLU A 360 7.21 -13.12 -15.58
CA GLU A 360 7.28 -13.51 -16.99
C GLU A 360 5.88 -13.91 -17.46
N THR A 361 5.42 -13.30 -18.56
CA THR A 361 4.14 -13.66 -19.20
C THR A 361 4.34 -14.82 -20.18
N SER A 362 3.25 -15.27 -20.82
CA SER A 362 3.31 -16.25 -21.90
C SER A 362 4.07 -15.75 -23.15
N LYS A 363 4.37 -14.45 -23.25
CA LYS A 363 5.06 -13.86 -24.40
C LYS A 363 6.46 -13.33 -24.02
N PRO A 364 7.54 -13.82 -24.67
CA PRO A 364 8.88 -13.28 -24.48
C PRO A 364 8.96 -11.78 -24.76
N GLY A 365 9.69 -11.05 -23.91
CA GLY A 365 9.83 -9.59 -23.98
C GLY A 365 8.66 -8.81 -23.38
N VAL A 366 7.59 -9.48 -22.95
CA VAL A 366 6.48 -8.89 -22.19
C VAL A 366 6.48 -9.44 -20.77
N TYR A 367 6.60 -8.54 -19.80
CA TYR A 367 6.64 -8.82 -18.38
C TYR A 367 5.44 -8.19 -17.67
N VAL A 368 5.16 -8.63 -16.46
CA VAL A 368 4.06 -8.11 -15.62
C VAL A 368 4.54 -7.87 -14.20
N CYS A 369 3.96 -6.89 -13.51
CA CYS A 369 4.16 -6.70 -12.09
C CYS A 369 2.92 -6.17 -11.37
N GLY A 370 2.90 -6.36 -10.05
CA GLY A 370 1.88 -5.78 -9.18
C GLY A 370 0.56 -6.52 -9.22
N PRO A 371 -0.54 -5.86 -8.82
CA PRO A 371 -1.84 -6.49 -8.66
C PRO A 371 -2.43 -7.12 -9.94
N PHE A 372 -1.93 -6.76 -11.13
CA PHE A 372 -2.35 -7.40 -12.38
C PHE A 372 -1.83 -8.84 -12.53
N ALA A 373 -0.68 -9.18 -11.94
CA ALA A 373 -0.18 -10.56 -11.93
C ALA A 373 -0.94 -11.44 -10.91
N SER A 374 -1.34 -10.86 -9.78
CA SER A 374 -2.14 -11.50 -8.73
C SER A 374 -2.37 -10.53 -7.56
N PRO A 375 -3.41 -10.74 -6.72
CA PRO A 375 -3.66 -9.90 -5.56
C PRO A 375 -2.51 -9.88 -4.55
N LYS A 376 -1.96 -8.69 -4.25
CA LYS A 376 -0.80 -8.51 -3.39
C LYS A 376 -0.67 -7.11 -2.80
N ASP A 377 0.23 -6.97 -1.84
CA ASP A 377 0.52 -5.70 -1.17
C ASP A 377 1.61 -4.88 -1.87
N ILE A 378 1.93 -3.72 -1.28
CA ILE A 378 2.93 -2.77 -1.80
C ILE A 378 4.33 -3.39 -1.85
N PRO A 379 4.91 -3.95 -0.77
CA PRO A 379 6.25 -4.53 -0.82
C PRO A 379 6.39 -5.63 -1.89
N GLU A 380 5.42 -6.52 -2.03
CA GLU A 380 5.46 -7.53 -3.10
C GLU A 380 5.38 -6.91 -4.50
N THR A 381 4.54 -5.88 -4.67
CA THR A 381 4.42 -5.13 -5.93
C THR A 381 5.74 -4.46 -6.32
N VAL A 382 6.42 -3.82 -5.37
CA VAL A 382 7.71 -3.14 -5.62
C VAL A 382 8.82 -4.16 -5.92
N MET A 383 8.80 -5.31 -5.25
CA MET A 383 9.70 -6.42 -5.55
C MET A 383 9.49 -6.96 -6.97
N GLU A 384 8.24 -7.19 -7.39
CA GLU A 384 7.92 -7.62 -8.76
C GLU A 384 8.28 -6.57 -9.81
N ALA A 385 8.06 -5.27 -9.54
CA ALA A 385 8.47 -4.21 -10.45
C ALA A 385 10.00 -4.21 -10.65
N SER A 386 10.76 -4.42 -9.57
CA SER A 386 12.22 -4.55 -9.63
C SER A 386 12.64 -5.80 -10.41
N ALA A 387 11.94 -6.93 -10.23
CA ALA A 387 12.21 -8.16 -10.96
C ALA A 387 11.86 -8.03 -12.46
N GLY A 388 10.74 -7.40 -12.81
CA GLY A 388 10.37 -7.10 -14.20
C GLY A 388 11.39 -6.20 -14.88
N ALA A 389 11.84 -5.15 -14.19
CA ALA A 389 12.94 -4.30 -14.68
C ALA A 389 14.24 -5.09 -14.86
N ALA A 390 14.59 -5.96 -13.92
CA ALA A 390 15.78 -6.80 -14.01
C ALA A 390 15.73 -7.80 -15.19
N LYS A 391 14.55 -8.35 -15.50
CA LYS A 391 14.34 -9.22 -16.67
C LYS A 391 14.43 -8.44 -17.98
N ALA A 392 13.80 -7.26 -18.04
CA ALA A 392 13.92 -6.37 -19.20
C ALA A 392 15.37 -5.93 -19.44
N MET A 393 16.12 -5.59 -18.38
CA MET A 393 17.54 -5.21 -18.49
C MET A 393 18.44 -6.36 -18.94
N ALA A 394 18.12 -7.60 -18.59
CA ALA A 394 18.83 -8.79 -19.07
C ALA A 394 18.57 -9.05 -20.55
N LEU A 395 17.35 -8.82 -21.02
CA LEU A 395 17.01 -8.89 -22.44
C LEU A 395 17.70 -7.77 -23.26
N LEU A 396 17.79 -6.57 -22.69
CA LEU A 396 18.28 -5.36 -23.36
C LEU A 396 19.75 -5.04 -23.06
N THR A 397 20.55 -6.04 -22.68
CA THR A 397 21.94 -5.86 -22.24
C THR A 397 22.79 -5.07 -23.25
N GLU A 398 22.66 -5.35 -24.55
CA GLU A 398 23.45 -4.68 -25.60
C GLU A 398 23.13 -3.19 -25.77
N GLN A 399 21.92 -2.76 -25.38
CA GLN A 399 21.47 -1.37 -25.52
C GLN A 399 21.63 -0.57 -24.22
N ARG A 400 22.19 -1.17 -23.17
CA ARG A 400 22.32 -0.53 -21.86
C ARG A 400 23.10 0.78 -21.96
N GLY A 401 22.50 1.82 -21.40
CA GLY A 401 23.15 3.13 -21.30
C GLY A 401 23.10 3.98 -22.56
N THR A 402 22.68 3.42 -23.71
CA THR A 402 22.69 4.12 -25.01
C THR A 402 21.69 5.27 -25.10
N LEU A 403 20.61 5.21 -24.30
CA LEU A 403 19.54 6.22 -24.25
C LEU A 403 19.52 7.02 -22.94
N ILE A 404 20.61 7.00 -22.16
CA ILE A 404 20.69 7.81 -20.92
C ILE A 404 20.85 9.27 -21.31
N THR A 405 19.88 10.09 -20.90
CA THR A 405 20.00 11.55 -20.92
C THR A 405 20.43 12.02 -19.53
N HIS A 406 21.59 12.64 -19.43
CA HIS A 406 22.05 13.20 -18.16
C HIS A 406 21.26 14.47 -17.84
N LYS A 407 20.74 14.57 -16.61
CA LYS A 407 20.13 15.80 -16.13
C LYS A 407 21.21 16.86 -15.95
N GLU A 408 21.13 17.92 -16.72
CA GLU A 408 21.99 19.09 -16.55
C GLU A 408 21.42 20.00 -15.46
N TYR A 409 22.30 20.44 -14.56
CA TYR A 409 21.96 21.40 -13.51
C TYR A 409 22.53 22.77 -13.87
N PRO A 410 21.87 23.86 -13.48
CA PRO A 410 22.43 25.18 -13.67
C PRO A 410 23.72 25.34 -12.84
N PRO A 411 24.67 26.21 -13.27
CA PRO A 411 25.94 26.38 -12.57
C PRO A 411 25.75 26.78 -11.10
N GLU A 412 26.43 26.04 -10.21
CA GLU A 412 26.40 26.28 -8.76
C GLU A 412 26.90 27.70 -8.43
N LYS A 413 26.21 28.37 -7.51
CA LYS A 413 26.59 29.67 -6.96
C LYS A 413 27.67 29.47 -5.90
N ASP A 414 28.78 30.17 -6.04
CA ASP A 414 29.80 30.23 -4.99
C ASP A 414 29.31 31.07 -3.82
N VAL A 415 29.32 30.46 -2.63
CA VAL A 415 28.91 31.08 -1.36
C VAL A 415 30.01 30.99 -0.29
N ALA A 416 31.24 30.64 -0.69
CA ALA A 416 32.37 30.58 0.21
C ALA A 416 32.64 31.95 0.85
N GLY A 417 32.86 31.96 2.17
CA GLY A 417 33.14 33.18 2.94
C GLY A 417 31.95 34.13 3.13
N GLN A 418 30.77 33.82 2.60
CA GLN A 418 29.56 34.62 2.84
C GLN A 418 28.96 34.33 4.23
N GLU A 419 28.39 35.35 4.87
CA GLU A 419 27.56 35.17 6.06
C GLU A 419 26.38 34.23 5.77
N PRO A 420 26.04 33.28 6.67
CA PRO A 420 24.90 32.41 6.46
C PRO A 420 23.59 33.21 6.32
N ARG A 421 22.80 32.82 5.31
CA ARG A 421 21.46 33.31 4.99
C ARG A 421 20.54 32.11 4.83
N ILE A 422 19.83 31.80 5.90
CA ILE A 422 19.11 30.53 6.06
C ILE A 422 17.63 30.72 5.74
N GLY A 423 17.11 29.88 4.85
CA GLY A 423 15.68 29.68 4.65
C GLY A 423 15.19 28.46 5.43
N VAL A 424 14.15 28.61 6.26
CA VAL A 424 13.57 27.50 7.05
C VAL A 424 12.14 27.21 6.57
N PHE A 425 11.91 26.00 6.07
CA PHE A 425 10.61 25.56 5.56
C PHE A 425 10.04 24.48 6.48
N ILE A 426 8.93 24.77 7.18
CA ILE A 426 8.34 23.88 8.17
C ILE A 426 7.12 23.18 7.56
N CYS A 427 7.09 21.85 7.59
CA CYS A 427 6.03 21.05 6.98
C CYS A 427 4.92 20.73 7.99
N HIS A 428 3.65 20.82 7.57
CA HIS A 428 2.52 20.26 8.32
C HIS A 428 2.37 18.74 8.10
N CYS A 429 2.75 18.26 6.92
CA CYS A 429 2.57 16.87 6.49
C CYS A 429 1.11 16.41 6.66
N GLY A 430 0.17 17.29 6.29
CA GLY A 430 -1.24 17.15 6.64
C GLY A 430 -1.44 17.26 8.15
N ARG A 431 -2.01 16.23 8.77
CA ARG A 431 -2.18 16.15 10.24
C ARG A 431 -1.01 15.47 10.96
N ASN A 432 -0.06 14.89 10.24
CA ASN A 432 1.02 14.12 10.86
C ASN A 432 1.95 14.98 11.73
N ILE A 433 2.18 16.24 11.34
CA ILE A 433 2.93 17.22 12.14
C ILE A 433 1.95 18.27 12.66
N GLY A 434 1.22 18.93 11.76
CA GLY A 434 0.32 20.04 12.09
C GLY A 434 -0.91 19.64 12.94
N GLY A 435 -1.20 18.35 13.07
CA GLY A 435 -2.24 17.86 13.97
C GLY A 435 -1.81 17.73 15.43
N ILE A 436 -0.50 17.80 15.71
CA ILE A 436 0.08 17.61 17.05
C ILE A 436 0.90 18.84 17.46
N ALA A 437 1.85 19.27 16.62
CA ALA A 437 2.69 20.44 16.89
C ALA A 437 2.07 21.71 16.28
N ASP A 438 2.20 22.83 16.99
CA ASP A 438 1.83 24.16 16.51
C ASP A 438 2.89 24.65 15.52
N VAL A 439 2.72 24.27 14.25
CA VAL A 439 3.64 24.61 13.17
C VAL A 439 3.79 26.12 12.97
N PRO A 440 2.72 26.96 12.97
CA PRO A 440 2.86 28.41 12.97
C PRO A 440 3.77 28.94 14.08
N ASP A 441 3.62 28.46 15.31
CA ASP A 441 4.48 28.86 16.44
C ASP A 441 5.95 28.42 16.25
N VAL A 442 6.20 27.26 15.61
CA VAL A 442 7.57 26.86 15.22
C VAL A 442 8.16 27.82 14.17
N VAL A 443 7.36 28.31 13.22
CA VAL A 443 7.80 29.27 12.19
C VAL A 443 8.19 30.60 12.82
N GLU A 444 7.34 31.15 13.69
CA GLU A 444 7.64 32.40 14.39
C GLU A 444 8.89 32.28 15.24
N TYR A 445 9.06 31.15 15.93
CA TYR A 445 10.30 30.87 16.63
C TYR A 445 11.52 30.81 15.70
N ALA A 446 11.41 30.14 14.54
CA ALA A 446 12.51 30.02 13.59
C ALA A 446 13.01 31.38 13.10
N LYS A 447 12.10 32.35 12.88
CA LYS A 447 12.44 33.73 12.50
C LYS A 447 13.29 34.46 13.54
N THR A 448 13.26 34.04 14.81
CA THR A 448 14.07 34.65 15.88
C THR A 448 15.51 34.12 15.93
N LEU A 449 15.82 33.06 15.19
CA LEU A 449 17.11 32.39 15.25
C LEU A 449 18.18 33.14 14.41
N PRO A 450 19.45 33.13 14.83
CA PRO A 450 20.53 33.80 14.10
C PRO A 450 20.63 33.34 12.65
N ASN A 451 20.88 34.28 11.74
CA ASN A 451 21.08 34.04 10.30
C ASN A 451 19.85 33.51 9.54
N VAL A 452 18.70 33.30 10.19
CA VAL A 452 17.43 32.98 9.51
C VAL A 452 16.86 34.25 8.89
N VAL A 453 16.86 34.31 7.55
CA VAL A 453 16.38 35.48 6.79
C VAL A 453 14.98 35.24 6.22
N TYR A 454 14.56 33.98 6.15
CA TYR A 454 13.24 33.59 5.67
C TYR A 454 12.76 32.34 6.41
N ALA A 455 11.49 32.33 6.82
CA ALA A 455 10.86 31.14 7.35
C ALA A 455 9.36 31.10 7.02
N GLU A 456 8.87 29.94 6.59
CA GLU A 456 7.47 29.73 6.23
C GLU A 456 7.02 28.31 6.58
N HIS A 457 5.70 28.06 6.54
CA HIS A 457 5.16 26.71 6.64
C HIS A 457 4.34 26.31 5.42
N ASN A 458 4.42 25.03 5.06
CA ASN A 458 3.74 24.47 3.91
C ASN A 458 2.97 23.21 4.30
N LEU A 459 1.85 22.94 3.63
CA LEU A 459 1.05 21.76 3.92
C LEU A 459 1.83 20.46 3.65
N TYR A 460 2.54 20.43 2.50
CA TYR A 460 3.39 19.32 2.08
C TYR A 460 4.67 19.83 1.42
N THR A 461 5.76 19.99 2.19
CA THR A 461 7.00 20.55 1.64
C THR A 461 7.63 19.73 0.51
N CYS A 462 7.36 18.43 0.44
CA CYS A 462 7.87 17.55 -0.64
C CYS A 462 7.08 17.66 -1.95
N SER A 463 5.97 18.42 -2.00
CA SER A 463 5.19 18.60 -3.23
C SER A 463 5.97 19.42 -4.26
N THR A 464 5.70 19.20 -5.55
CA THR A 464 6.41 19.88 -6.65
C THR A 464 6.30 21.41 -6.57
N ASP A 465 5.11 21.93 -6.26
CA ASP A 465 4.86 23.36 -6.07
C ASP A 465 5.65 23.95 -4.90
N THR A 466 5.77 23.22 -3.79
CA THR A 466 6.59 23.71 -2.67
C THR A 466 8.08 23.63 -3.00
N GLN A 467 8.52 22.62 -3.78
CA GLN A 467 9.89 22.57 -4.27
C GLN A 467 10.21 23.73 -5.21
N ASP A 468 9.30 24.07 -6.13
CA ASP A 468 9.42 25.25 -6.97
C ASP A 468 9.45 26.52 -6.13
N LYS A 469 8.60 26.62 -5.10
CA LYS A 469 8.61 27.74 -4.16
C LYS A 469 9.93 27.87 -3.41
N ILE A 470 10.51 26.77 -2.94
CA ILE A 470 11.85 26.76 -2.31
C ILE A 470 12.88 27.34 -3.29
N LYS A 471 12.85 26.95 -4.57
CA LYS A 471 13.77 27.50 -5.59
C LYS A 471 13.59 29.00 -5.80
N GLU A 472 12.34 29.47 -5.85
CA GLU A 472 12.02 30.91 -5.89
C GLU A 472 12.56 31.65 -4.67
N MET A 473 12.30 31.16 -3.46
CA MET A 473 12.72 31.80 -2.23
C MET A 473 14.25 31.81 -2.08
N ILE A 474 14.95 30.78 -2.57
CA ILE A 474 16.42 30.78 -2.65
C ILE A 474 16.91 31.97 -3.47
N ALA A 475 16.27 32.23 -4.62
CA ALA A 475 16.63 33.36 -5.48
C ALA A 475 16.20 34.71 -4.88
N GLU A 476 14.96 34.84 -4.42
CA GLU A 476 14.37 36.09 -3.92
C GLU A 476 15.07 36.61 -2.66
N HIS A 477 15.37 35.72 -1.71
CA HIS A 477 15.99 36.09 -0.44
C HIS A 477 17.51 35.90 -0.43
N ASP A 478 18.11 35.58 -1.57
CA ASP A 478 19.54 35.27 -1.71
C ASP A 478 20.01 34.26 -0.64
N LEU A 479 19.26 33.15 -0.50
CA LEU A 479 19.55 32.14 0.50
C LEU A 479 20.82 31.37 0.10
N ASN A 480 21.67 31.10 1.07
CA ASN A 480 22.85 30.25 0.89
C ASN A 480 22.83 29.00 1.78
N ARG A 481 21.77 28.81 2.57
CA ARG A 481 21.50 27.59 3.35
C ARG A 481 20.00 27.34 3.36
N VAL A 482 19.60 26.07 3.30
CA VAL A 482 18.18 25.68 3.33
C VAL A 482 17.96 24.64 4.41
N ILE A 483 16.92 24.83 5.21
CA ILE A 483 16.49 23.87 6.23
C ILE A 483 15.06 23.48 5.94
N VAL A 484 14.80 22.18 5.91
CA VAL A 484 13.43 21.65 5.89
C VAL A 484 13.15 20.93 7.20
N ALA A 485 12.18 21.43 7.96
CA ALA A 485 11.69 20.79 9.17
C ALA A 485 10.47 19.92 8.83
N SER A 486 10.67 18.61 8.69
CA SER A 486 9.60 17.70 8.26
C SER A 486 9.81 16.25 8.74
N CYS A 487 9.90 15.30 7.81
CA CYS A 487 10.05 13.87 8.01
C CYS A 487 11.52 13.44 8.18
N SER A 488 11.77 12.14 8.07
CA SER A 488 13.13 11.57 8.16
C SER A 488 14.02 11.95 6.97
N PRO A 489 15.30 12.31 7.18
CA PRO A 489 16.27 12.49 6.10
C PRO A 489 16.48 11.22 5.28
N ARG A 490 16.23 10.03 5.86
CA ARG A 490 16.30 8.75 5.13
C ARG A 490 15.31 8.67 3.96
N THR A 491 14.25 9.47 3.99
CA THR A 491 13.18 9.44 2.97
C THR A 491 13.35 10.54 1.93
N HIS A 492 13.45 11.81 2.35
CA HIS A 492 13.35 12.95 1.43
C HIS A 492 14.58 13.88 1.39
N GLU A 493 15.66 13.59 2.12
CA GLU A 493 16.89 14.40 1.97
C GLU A 493 17.38 14.44 0.50
N PRO A 494 17.43 13.32 -0.25
CA PRO A 494 17.85 13.37 -1.65
C PRO A 494 16.97 14.27 -2.53
N LEU A 495 15.68 14.35 -2.23
CA LEU A 495 14.71 15.20 -2.95
C LEU A 495 15.08 16.68 -2.79
N PHE A 496 15.18 17.15 -1.55
CA PHE A 496 15.47 18.55 -1.25
C PHE A 496 16.89 18.96 -1.64
N ARG A 497 17.85 18.03 -1.54
CA ARG A 497 19.20 18.22 -2.09
C ARG A 497 19.16 18.45 -3.60
N ASN A 498 18.35 17.69 -4.33
CA ASN A 498 18.13 17.92 -5.76
C ASN A 498 17.46 19.29 -6.02
N THR A 499 16.44 19.68 -5.23
CA THR A 499 15.81 21.00 -5.32
C THR A 499 16.83 22.14 -5.14
N CYS A 500 17.75 22.02 -4.18
CA CYS A 500 18.81 23.01 -3.98
C CYS A 500 19.73 23.12 -5.21
N ARG A 501 20.11 21.99 -5.81
CA ARG A 501 20.94 21.98 -7.03
C ARG A 501 20.25 22.65 -8.22
N GLU A 502 18.95 22.42 -8.39
CA GLU A 502 18.15 23.12 -9.39
C GLU A 502 18.09 24.64 -9.16
N ALA A 503 18.17 25.08 -7.90
CA ALA A 503 18.29 26.49 -7.52
C ALA A 503 19.75 27.00 -7.47
N ARG A 504 20.70 26.26 -8.06
CA ARG A 504 22.14 26.63 -8.08
C ARG A 504 22.81 26.62 -6.69
N LEU A 505 22.20 26.02 -5.68
CA LEU A 505 22.77 25.90 -4.35
C LEU A 505 23.41 24.51 -4.16
N ASN A 506 24.60 24.48 -3.57
CA ASN A 506 25.29 23.23 -3.25
C ASN A 506 24.40 22.32 -2.38
N GLU A 507 24.29 21.05 -2.73
CA GLU A 507 23.39 20.12 -2.03
C GLU A 507 23.78 19.84 -0.57
N TYR A 508 25.02 20.11 -0.17
CA TYR A 508 25.48 19.92 1.21
C TYR A 508 25.28 21.17 2.09
N LEU A 509 24.72 22.23 1.53
CA LEU A 509 24.26 23.42 2.25
C LEU A 509 22.78 23.31 2.67
N PHE A 510 22.23 22.10 2.55
CA PHE A 510 20.91 21.71 3.00
C PHE A 510 20.99 20.92 4.31
N GLU A 511 20.08 21.19 5.24
CA GLU A 511 19.90 20.42 6.48
C GLU A 511 18.42 20.05 6.67
N MET A 512 18.16 18.92 7.33
CA MET A 512 16.79 18.48 7.61
C MET A 512 16.56 18.31 9.12
N ALA A 513 15.52 18.95 9.65
CA ALA A 513 15.07 18.74 11.01
C ALA A 513 13.92 17.72 11.03
N ASN A 514 14.14 16.55 11.64
CA ASN A 514 13.12 15.50 11.73
C ASN A 514 12.14 15.79 12.87
N ILE A 515 11.07 16.53 12.56
CA ILE A 515 10.02 16.90 13.52
C ILE A 515 8.78 16.01 13.43
N ARG A 516 8.80 14.95 12.61
CA ARG A 516 7.69 13.99 12.50
C ARG A 516 8.00 12.70 13.23
N ASP A 517 8.85 11.87 12.63
CA ASP A 517 9.18 10.52 13.08
C ASP A 517 9.86 10.55 14.47
N GLN A 518 10.62 11.60 14.77
CA GLN A 518 11.30 11.79 16.06
C GLN A 518 10.61 12.79 17.00
N CYS A 519 9.47 13.35 16.59
CA CYS A 519 8.75 14.32 17.42
C CYS A 519 7.24 14.07 17.42
N THR A 520 6.47 14.56 16.45
CA THR A 520 5.00 14.51 16.55
C THR A 520 4.41 13.11 16.64
N TRP A 521 4.94 12.13 15.90
CA TRP A 521 4.41 10.76 15.94
C TRP A 521 4.63 10.05 17.28
N VAL A 522 5.70 10.39 17.99
CA VAL A 522 6.06 9.75 19.27
C VAL A 522 5.61 10.55 20.50
N HIS A 523 5.09 11.77 20.29
CA HIS A 523 4.58 12.67 21.34
C HIS A 523 3.13 13.11 21.06
N MET A 524 2.34 12.25 20.43
CA MET A 524 0.96 12.57 20.00
C MET A 524 0.03 12.98 21.15
N HIS A 525 0.31 12.54 22.37
CA HIS A 525 -0.46 12.89 23.57
C HIS A 525 0.12 14.07 24.36
N GLU A 526 1.20 14.70 23.87
CA GLU A 526 1.89 15.79 24.55
C GLU A 526 2.18 16.96 23.59
N PRO A 527 1.15 17.56 22.95
CA PRO A 527 1.31 18.53 21.85
C PRO A 527 2.18 19.74 22.23
N GLU A 528 2.02 20.30 23.42
CA GLU A 528 2.86 21.42 23.89
C GLU A 528 4.34 21.04 24.03
N LYS A 529 4.65 19.80 24.45
CA LYS A 529 6.02 19.31 24.51
C LYS A 529 6.55 18.99 23.12
N ALA A 530 5.70 18.47 22.23
CA ALA A 530 6.04 18.23 20.83
C ALA A 530 6.40 19.54 20.11
N THR A 531 5.62 20.61 20.28
CA THR A 531 5.92 21.94 19.71
C THR A 531 7.26 22.48 20.24
N ARG A 532 7.50 22.42 21.56
CA ARG A 532 8.79 22.84 22.13
C ARG A 532 9.97 22.03 21.60
N LYS A 533 9.83 20.71 21.52
CA LYS A 533 10.85 19.83 20.95
C LYS A 533 11.09 20.14 19.46
N ALA A 534 10.05 20.43 18.69
CA ALA A 534 10.18 20.81 17.29
C ALA A 534 10.97 22.12 17.12
N LYS A 535 10.69 23.13 17.97
CA LYS A 535 11.50 24.37 18.04
C LYS A 535 12.97 24.07 18.33
N ASP A 536 13.24 23.20 19.30
CA ASP A 536 14.62 22.81 19.64
C ASP A 536 15.33 22.10 18.48
N LEU A 537 14.64 21.18 17.80
CA LEU A 537 15.19 20.48 16.63
C LEU A 537 15.49 21.44 15.47
N VAL A 538 14.60 22.42 15.21
CA VAL A 538 14.84 23.48 14.23
C VAL A 538 16.04 24.34 14.64
N ARG A 539 16.16 24.72 15.91
CA ARG A 539 17.32 25.47 16.42
C ARG A 539 18.63 24.69 16.26
N ILE A 540 18.63 23.39 16.54
CA ILE A 540 19.79 22.52 16.34
C ILE A 540 20.18 22.46 14.86
N ALA A 541 19.20 22.30 13.97
CA ALA A 541 19.44 22.31 12.52
C ALA A 541 19.99 23.66 12.04
N VAL A 542 19.46 24.79 12.55
CA VAL A 542 19.98 26.13 12.27
C VAL A 542 21.43 26.27 12.74
N ALA A 543 21.73 25.84 13.97
CA ALA A 543 23.10 25.89 14.51
C ALA A 543 24.09 25.11 13.62
N LYS A 544 23.69 23.93 13.12
CA LYS A 544 24.50 23.14 12.19
C LYS A 544 24.60 23.79 10.80
N ALA A 545 23.50 24.29 10.25
CA ALA A 545 23.45 24.91 8.93
C ALA A 545 24.38 26.13 8.80
N ARG A 546 24.54 26.90 9.89
CA ARG A 546 25.47 28.05 9.96
C ARG A 546 26.93 27.68 9.71
N ILE A 547 27.32 26.44 10.00
CA ILE A 547 28.69 25.94 9.85
C ILE A 547 28.83 24.90 8.73
N LEU A 548 27.76 24.66 7.94
CA LEU A 548 27.87 23.80 6.76
C LEU A 548 28.76 24.48 5.71
N GLU A 549 29.54 23.67 5.03
CA GLU A 549 30.41 24.06 3.93
C GLU A 549 29.95 23.37 2.63
N PRO A 550 30.09 24.02 1.47
CA PRO A 550 29.83 23.35 0.20
C PRO A 550 30.81 22.18 0.02
N LEU A 551 30.28 21.00 -0.29
CA LEU A 551 31.11 19.81 -0.56
C LEU A 551 30.94 19.36 -2.00
N VAL A 552 31.97 18.68 -2.51
CA VAL A 552 31.94 18.06 -3.84
C VAL A 552 31.77 16.56 -3.69
N LYS A 553 30.86 15.97 -4.47
CA LYS A 553 30.73 14.52 -4.55
C LYS A 553 31.98 13.92 -5.19
N GLY A 554 32.70 13.10 -4.43
CA GLY A 554 33.72 12.23 -5.00
C GLY A 554 33.07 11.20 -5.93
N THR A 555 33.68 10.97 -7.09
CA THR A 555 33.34 9.83 -7.95
C THR A 555 34.21 8.64 -7.58
N LEU A 556 33.58 7.49 -7.35
CA LEU A 556 34.29 6.23 -7.11
C LEU A 556 34.11 5.33 -8.32
N LYS A 557 35.22 4.74 -8.80
CA LYS A 557 35.13 3.67 -9.80
C LYS A 557 34.45 2.47 -9.13
N VAL A 558 33.46 1.91 -9.80
CA VAL A 558 32.76 0.71 -9.31
C VAL A 558 33.37 -0.53 -9.96
N ASN A 559 33.60 -1.56 -9.16
CA ASN A 559 33.93 -2.89 -9.64
C ASN A 559 32.66 -3.57 -10.17
N ASN A 560 32.61 -3.83 -11.47
CA ASN A 560 31.44 -4.39 -12.16
C ASN A 560 31.29 -5.91 -11.98
N LYS A 561 31.68 -6.43 -10.80
CA LYS A 561 31.45 -7.82 -10.39
C LYS A 561 30.52 -7.85 -9.19
N ALA A 562 29.80 -8.94 -9.01
CA ALA A 562 28.94 -9.18 -7.86
C ALA A 562 29.40 -10.40 -7.07
N LEU A 563 29.10 -10.41 -5.76
CA LEU A 563 29.17 -11.61 -4.94
C LEU A 563 27.75 -11.97 -4.48
N VAL A 564 27.38 -13.24 -4.67
CA VAL A 564 26.12 -13.80 -4.16
C VAL A 564 26.47 -14.84 -3.10
N SER A 565 25.97 -14.64 -1.88
CA SER A 565 26.20 -15.51 -0.73
C SER A 565 24.96 -16.38 -0.48
N GLY A 566 25.02 -17.64 -0.89
CA GLY A 566 23.92 -18.62 -0.82
C GLY A 566 23.47 -19.08 -2.21
N GLY A 567 23.56 -20.39 -2.47
CA GLY A 567 23.23 -21.08 -3.71
C GLY A 567 21.82 -21.68 -3.75
N GLY A 568 20.90 -21.17 -2.93
CA GLY A 568 19.47 -21.46 -3.05
C GLY A 568 18.83 -20.81 -4.29
N ILE A 569 17.55 -21.10 -4.55
CA ILE A 569 16.84 -20.56 -5.74
C ILE A 569 16.90 -19.03 -5.86
N ALA A 570 16.83 -18.30 -4.74
CA ALA A 570 16.95 -16.84 -4.72
C ALA A 570 18.34 -16.37 -5.20
N GLY A 571 19.41 -16.96 -4.65
CA GLY A 571 20.78 -16.62 -5.01
C GLY A 571 21.13 -17.04 -6.44
N MET A 572 20.73 -18.24 -6.87
CA MET A 572 20.91 -18.68 -8.26
C MET A 572 20.18 -17.78 -9.25
N THR A 573 18.94 -17.37 -8.94
CA THR A 573 18.18 -16.46 -9.81
C THR A 573 18.85 -15.09 -9.93
N ALA A 574 19.34 -14.55 -8.80
CA ALA A 574 20.08 -13.29 -8.79
C ALA A 574 21.40 -13.39 -9.57
N ALA A 575 22.15 -14.48 -9.39
CA ALA A 575 23.40 -14.73 -10.10
C ALA A 575 23.18 -14.84 -11.61
N LEU A 576 22.21 -15.65 -12.06
CA LEU A 576 21.86 -15.75 -13.48
C LEU A 576 21.46 -14.39 -14.06
N ASN A 577 20.56 -13.68 -13.39
CA ASN A 577 20.07 -12.41 -13.92
C ASN A 577 21.18 -11.35 -14.04
N LEU A 578 22.11 -11.26 -13.09
CA LEU A 578 23.27 -10.37 -13.19
C LEU A 578 24.24 -10.83 -14.30
N ALA A 579 24.41 -12.13 -14.47
CA ALA A 579 25.32 -12.70 -15.45
C ALA A 579 24.79 -12.57 -16.89
N ASP A 580 23.49 -12.76 -17.11
CA ASP A 580 22.76 -12.50 -18.36
C ASP A 580 22.82 -11.01 -18.74
N GLN A 581 22.96 -10.14 -17.73
CA GLN A 581 23.22 -8.71 -17.87
C GLN A 581 24.70 -8.36 -18.17
N GLY A 582 25.57 -9.36 -18.31
CA GLY A 582 26.98 -9.20 -18.65
C GLY A 582 27.93 -8.96 -17.48
N PHE A 583 27.47 -9.07 -16.23
CA PHE A 583 28.34 -8.91 -15.05
C PHE A 583 28.93 -10.24 -14.58
N ASN A 584 30.20 -10.24 -14.14
CA ASN A 584 30.76 -11.42 -13.49
C ASN A 584 30.20 -11.58 -12.08
N VAL A 585 29.90 -12.82 -11.69
CA VAL A 585 29.32 -13.15 -10.39
C VAL A 585 30.16 -14.23 -9.71
N HIS A 586 30.50 -14.00 -8.45
CA HIS A 586 31.02 -15.03 -7.56
C HIS A 586 29.86 -15.58 -6.72
N LEU A 587 29.41 -16.81 -7.00
CA LEU A 587 28.35 -17.50 -6.26
C LEU A 587 28.97 -18.43 -5.22
N VAL A 588 28.76 -18.13 -3.94
CA VAL A 588 29.33 -18.86 -2.81
C VAL A 588 28.25 -19.68 -2.12
N GLU A 589 28.45 -20.99 -1.99
CA GLU A 589 27.54 -21.95 -1.38
C GLU A 589 28.29 -22.78 -0.33
N ASN A 590 27.73 -22.88 0.87
CA ASN A 590 28.37 -23.56 2.00
C ASN A 590 28.21 -25.09 1.93
N GLN A 591 27.23 -25.59 1.19
CA GLN A 591 26.98 -27.01 0.93
C GLN A 591 27.78 -27.54 -0.25
N GLU A 592 27.75 -28.87 -0.41
CA GLU A 592 28.40 -29.56 -1.53
C GLU A 592 27.68 -29.35 -2.88
N GLN A 593 26.45 -28.86 -2.86
CA GLN A 593 25.60 -28.70 -4.03
C GLN A 593 24.74 -27.44 -3.93
N LEU A 594 24.38 -26.88 -5.09
CA LEU A 594 23.41 -25.81 -5.21
C LEU A 594 21.97 -26.33 -5.01
N GLY A 595 21.05 -25.44 -4.65
CA GLY A 595 19.61 -25.68 -4.67
C GLY A 595 18.87 -25.20 -3.42
N GLY A 596 19.54 -25.18 -2.26
CA GLY A 596 18.93 -24.79 -0.99
C GLY A 596 17.66 -25.59 -0.68
N ASN A 597 16.66 -24.94 -0.07
CA ASN A 597 15.42 -25.62 0.32
C ASN A 597 14.59 -26.21 -0.84
N LEU A 598 14.79 -25.73 -2.07
CA LEU A 598 14.02 -26.22 -3.24
C LEU A 598 14.33 -27.69 -3.56
N VAL A 599 15.48 -28.23 -3.13
CA VAL A 599 15.82 -29.66 -3.33
C VAL A 599 14.84 -30.62 -2.64
N HIS A 600 14.07 -30.12 -1.66
CA HIS A 600 13.12 -30.92 -0.87
C HIS A 600 11.65 -30.72 -1.29
N ILE A 601 11.39 -29.91 -2.31
CA ILE A 601 10.03 -29.61 -2.78
C ILE A 601 9.81 -30.36 -4.08
N HIS A 602 8.96 -31.39 -4.06
CA HIS A 602 8.75 -32.30 -5.18
C HIS A 602 7.47 -32.04 -5.96
N SER A 603 6.59 -31.18 -5.42
CA SER A 603 5.34 -30.79 -6.07
C SER A 603 5.04 -29.32 -5.85
N LEU A 604 4.31 -28.72 -6.79
CA LEU A 604 3.77 -27.36 -6.69
C LEU A 604 2.25 -27.40 -6.88
N LEU A 605 1.57 -26.41 -6.30
CA LEU A 605 0.11 -26.26 -6.46
C LEU A 605 -0.31 -25.90 -7.89
N SER A 606 0.59 -25.30 -8.67
CA SER A 606 0.39 -25.03 -10.10
C SER A 606 0.45 -26.28 -10.99
N GLY A 607 1.01 -27.39 -10.47
CA GLY A 607 1.25 -28.62 -11.23
C GLY A 607 2.60 -28.67 -11.96
N ASP A 608 3.37 -27.58 -11.99
CA ASP A 608 4.72 -27.56 -12.56
C ASP A 608 5.69 -28.45 -11.77
N ASP A 609 6.72 -28.98 -12.44
CA ASP A 609 7.78 -29.77 -11.81
C ASP A 609 8.89 -28.85 -11.22
N PRO A 610 8.94 -28.69 -9.88
CA PRO A 610 9.98 -27.87 -9.23
C PRO A 610 11.39 -28.45 -9.38
N GLN A 611 11.54 -29.78 -9.45
CA GLN A 611 12.84 -30.45 -9.57
C GLN A 611 13.41 -30.31 -10.97
N GLN A 612 12.57 -30.36 -12.00
CA GLN A 612 12.99 -30.05 -13.37
C GLN A 612 13.49 -28.60 -13.48
N LYS A 613 12.75 -27.63 -12.90
CA LYS A 613 13.16 -26.22 -12.90
C LYS A 613 14.47 -26.01 -12.14
N LEU A 614 14.62 -26.64 -10.98
CA LEU A 614 15.85 -26.61 -10.19
C LEU A 614 17.03 -27.14 -11.00
N LYS A 615 16.90 -28.33 -11.59
CA LYS A 615 17.94 -28.95 -12.41
C LYS A 615 18.37 -28.04 -13.57
N SER A 616 17.39 -27.52 -14.32
CA SER A 616 17.65 -26.58 -15.42
C SER A 616 18.37 -25.30 -14.95
N THR A 617 18.03 -24.80 -13.76
CA THR A 617 18.67 -23.61 -13.19
C THR A 617 20.12 -23.88 -12.82
N ILE A 618 20.41 -25.03 -12.19
CA ILE A 618 21.77 -25.46 -11.84
C ILE A 618 22.62 -25.66 -13.10
N GLU A 619 22.07 -26.31 -14.13
CA GLU A 619 22.74 -26.49 -15.42
C GLU A 619 23.12 -25.14 -16.05
N LYS A 620 22.19 -24.16 -16.04
CA LYS A 620 22.47 -22.81 -16.52
C LYS A 620 23.55 -22.12 -15.71
N ILE A 621 23.51 -22.20 -14.38
CA ILE A 621 24.54 -21.63 -13.50
C ILE A 621 25.92 -22.18 -13.84
N ASN A 622 26.06 -23.50 -13.89
CA ASN A 622 27.34 -24.16 -14.11
C ASN A 622 27.88 -23.94 -15.54
N ALA A 623 27.00 -23.73 -16.51
CA ALA A 623 27.39 -23.46 -17.89
C ALA A 623 27.65 -21.97 -18.18
N HIS A 624 27.24 -21.04 -17.29
CA HIS A 624 27.29 -19.62 -17.58
C HIS A 624 28.73 -19.07 -17.47
N PRO A 625 29.31 -18.47 -18.53
CA PRO A 625 30.73 -18.07 -18.56
C PRO A 625 31.08 -16.94 -17.57
N ASN A 626 30.08 -16.16 -17.15
CA ASN A 626 30.26 -15.07 -16.18
C ASN A 626 30.03 -15.47 -14.72
N ILE A 627 29.78 -16.75 -14.40
CA ILE A 627 29.52 -17.19 -13.02
C ILE A 627 30.63 -18.11 -12.53
N ASP A 628 31.34 -17.68 -11.49
CA ASP A 628 32.27 -18.51 -10.75
C ASP A 628 31.54 -19.13 -9.54
N VAL A 629 31.38 -20.45 -9.51
CA VAL A 629 30.73 -21.17 -8.42
C VAL A 629 31.76 -21.69 -7.42
N TYR A 630 31.54 -21.40 -6.14
CA TYR A 630 32.35 -21.85 -5.01
C TYR A 630 31.48 -22.70 -4.09
N LEU A 631 31.57 -24.02 -4.23
CA LEU A 631 30.89 -24.98 -3.36
C LEU A 631 31.71 -25.24 -2.09
N LYS A 632 31.06 -25.77 -1.06
CA LYS A 632 31.67 -26.02 0.26
C LYS A 632 32.39 -24.79 0.79
N SER A 633 31.94 -23.59 0.46
CA SER A 633 32.69 -22.36 0.71
C SER A 633 31.85 -21.36 1.49
N ILE A 634 32.50 -20.60 2.37
CA ILE A 634 31.91 -19.49 3.11
C ILE A 634 32.68 -18.21 2.83
N VAL A 635 32.03 -17.07 3.05
CA VAL A 635 32.71 -15.78 3.10
C VAL A 635 33.16 -15.57 4.54
N SER A 636 34.48 -15.51 4.77
CA SER A 636 35.05 -15.39 6.13
C SER A 636 35.39 -13.95 6.51
N ALA A 637 35.62 -13.08 5.52
CA ALA A 637 35.90 -11.66 5.74
C ALA A 637 35.35 -10.79 4.60
N VAL A 638 34.93 -9.57 4.94
CA VAL A 638 34.46 -8.56 3.99
C VAL A 638 35.07 -7.21 4.37
N GLU A 639 35.81 -6.63 3.43
CA GLU A 639 36.47 -5.33 3.55
C GLU A 639 35.98 -4.38 2.45
N GLY A 640 36.23 -3.08 2.63
CA GLY A 640 35.89 -2.05 1.66
C GLY A 640 34.51 -1.43 1.86
N SER A 641 33.98 -0.86 0.79
CA SER A 641 32.74 -0.10 0.80
C SER A 641 31.98 -0.28 -0.51
N ILE A 642 30.79 0.33 -0.62
CA ILE A 642 29.93 0.23 -1.80
C ILE A 642 30.71 0.49 -3.10
N GLY A 643 30.60 -0.45 -4.04
CA GLY A 643 31.30 -0.41 -5.32
C GLY A 643 32.75 -0.92 -5.30
N ASN A 644 33.37 -1.10 -4.12
CA ASN A 644 34.76 -1.53 -3.97
C ASN A 644 34.93 -2.46 -2.76
N PHE A 645 34.20 -3.57 -2.74
CA PHE A 645 34.35 -4.59 -1.71
C PHE A 645 35.46 -5.58 -2.07
N LYS A 646 36.05 -6.15 -1.03
CA LYS A 646 36.98 -7.27 -1.12
C LYS A 646 36.55 -8.33 -0.11
N SER A 647 36.19 -9.50 -0.60
CA SER A 647 35.73 -10.61 0.23
C SER A 647 36.71 -11.77 0.19
N THR A 648 36.91 -12.44 1.31
CA THR A 648 37.72 -13.65 1.42
C THR A 648 36.78 -14.86 1.41
N ILE A 649 36.92 -15.72 0.40
CA ILE A 649 36.19 -16.98 0.27
C ILE A 649 37.08 -18.11 0.79
N GLN A 650 36.55 -18.92 1.69
CA GLN A 650 37.27 -20.01 2.34
C GLN A 650 36.48 -21.31 2.21
N ASN A 651 37.18 -22.41 1.91
CA ASN A 651 36.59 -23.73 1.83
C ASN A 651 36.35 -24.30 3.25
N ASN A 652 35.19 -24.91 3.47
CA ASN A 652 34.77 -25.52 4.71
C ASN A 652 35.66 -26.73 5.00
N GLY A 653 36.63 -26.56 5.90
CA GLY A 653 37.56 -27.62 6.32
C GLY A 653 39.04 -27.23 6.28
N GLU A 654 39.42 -26.14 5.61
CA GLU A 654 40.80 -25.64 5.60
C GLU A 654 40.97 -24.48 6.59
N ASN A 655 41.52 -24.75 7.77
CA ASN A 655 41.84 -23.72 8.79
C ASN A 655 43.19 -23.01 8.55
N ASN A 656 43.76 -23.15 7.35
CA ASN A 656 45.16 -22.77 7.11
C ASN A 656 45.34 -21.28 6.76
N GLY A 657 44.26 -20.49 6.68
CA GLY A 657 44.32 -19.05 6.40
C GLY A 657 44.44 -18.66 4.92
N ASP A 658 44.53 -19.63 4.00
CA ASP A 658 44.68 -19.41 2.55
C ASP A 658 43.34 -19.18 1.81
N GLY A 659 42.50 -18.27 2.33
CA GLY A 659 41.25 -17.92 1.66
C GLY A 659 41.48 -17.15 0.34
N LYS A 660 40.69 -17.46 -0.70
CA LYS A 660 40.75 -16.75 -1.99
C LYS A 660 40.08 -15.38 -1.85
N GLN A 661 40.84 -14.31 -2.07
CA GLN A 661 40.29 -12.97 -2.09
C GLN A 661 39.67 -12.65 -3.46
N VAL A 662 38.45 -12.11 -3.44
CA VAL A 662 37.72 -11.65 -4.63
C VAL A 662 37.26 -10.20 -4.43
N SER A 663 37.36 -9.40 -5.49
CA SER A 663 36.90 -8.02 -5.49
C SER A 663 35.61 -7.88 -6.28
N HIS A 664 34.63 -7.19 -5.72
CA HIS A 664 33.31 -6.98 -6.30
C HIS A 664 32.72 -5.64 -5.86
N GLY A 665 31.70 -5.15 -6.57
CA GLY A 665 31.05 -3.88 -6.27
C GLY A 665 29.80 -4.02 -5.40
N VAL A 666 29.15 -5.18 -5.44
CA VAL A 666 27.88 -5.44 -4.76
C VAL A 666 27.87 -6.83 -4.14
N VAL A 667 27.15 -6.97 -3.03
CA VAL A 667 26.86 -8.24 -2.37
C VAL A 667 25.35 -8.48 -2.36
N ILE A 668 24.93 -9.69 -2.70
CA ILE A 668 23.58 -10.19 -2.47
C ILE A 668 23.65 -11.31 -1.43
N VAL A 669 22.99 -11.14 -0.30
CA VAL A 669 22.91 -12.15 0.76
C VAL A 669 21.61 -12.95 0.58
N ALA A 670 21.75 -14.21 0.21
CA ALA A 670 20.65 -15.13 -0.12
C ALA A 670 20.81 -16.47 0.61
N THR A 671 21.19 -16.42 1.88
CA THR A 671 21.50 -17.60 2.73
C THR A 671 20.27 -18.40 3.16
N GLY A 672 19.07 -17.95 2.81
CA GLY A 672 17.82 -18.67 3.08
C GLY A 672 17.42 -18.67 4.56
N ALA A 673 16.62 -19.68 4.92
CA ALA A 673 16.07 -19.91 6.24
C ALA A 673 15.92 -21.43 6.44
N GLU A 674 15.74 -21.86 7.69
CA GLU A 674 15.70 -23.27 8.08
C GLU A 674 14.33 -23.66 8.61
N GLN A 675 14.06 -24.95 8.61
CA GLN A 675 12.87 -25.52 9.22
C GLN A 675 13.16 -25.77 10.70
N TYR A 676 12.28 -25.31 11.59
CA TYR A 676 12.31 -25.66 13.01
C TYR A 676 12.16 -27.17 13.19
N GLU A 677 12.99 -27.76 14.04
CA GLU A 677 12.85 -29.15 14.50
C GLU A 677 11.90 -29.21 15.72
N PRO A 678 10.68 -29.76 15.57
CA PRO A 678 9.71 -29.80 16.66
C PRO A 678 10.19 -30.64 17.85
N THR A 679 9.82 -30.25 19.07
CA THR A 679 10.03 -31.08 20.28
C THR A 679 8.70 -31.58 20.87
N GLU A 680 7.61 -30.97 20.42
CA GLU A 680 6.23 -31.29 20.74
C GLU A 680 5.66 -32.46 19.90
N TYR A 681 4.43 -32.90 20.24
CA TYR A 681 3.63 -33.86 19.46
C TYR A 681 4.28 -35.23 19.16
N LEU A 682 5.19 -35.69 20.03
CA LEU A 682 5.92 -36.96 19.89
C LEU A 682 6.88 -36.99 18.69
N TYR A 683 7.23 -35.84 18.11
CA TYR A 683 8.27 -35.77 17.09
C TYR A 683 9.61 -36.30 17.64
N GLY A 684 10.36 -37.03 16.81
CA GLY A 684 11.59 -37.74 17.20
C GLY A 684 11.38 -38.96 18.09
N LYS A 685 10.19 -39.15 18.69
CA LYS A 685 9.86 -40.30 19.56
C LYS A 685 9.14 -41.42 18.80
N ASN A 686 8.45 -41.10 17.70
CA ASN A 686 7.75 -42.06 16.87
C ASN A 686 7.97 -41.75 15.38
N PRO A 687 8.39 -42.74 14.55
CA PRO A 687 8.68 -42.52 13.13
C PRO A 687 7.46 -42.19 12.26
N ARG A 688 6.23 -42.34 12.79
CA ARG A 688 4.98 -41.95 12.12
C ARG A 688 4.51 -40.53 12.50
N VAL A 689 5.35 -39.77 13.20
CA VAL A 689 5.20 -38.32 13.37
C VAL A 689 6.22 -37.63 12.46
N LEU A 690 5.73 -37.05 11.37
CA LEU A 690 6.56 -36.47 10.32
C LEU A 690 6.45 -34.95 10.32
N THR A 691 7.40 -34.28 9.68
CA THR A 691 7.19 -32.89 9.24
C THR A 691 6.53 -32.87 7.86
N GLN A 692 5.96 -31.73 7.44
CA GLN A 692 5.42 -31.57 6.09
C GLN A 692 6.45 -31.88 4.99
N ARG A 693 7.69 -31.43 5.15
CA ARG A 693 8.80 -31.73 4.24
C ARG A 693 9.09 -33.22 4.13
N THR A 694 9.18 -33.92 5.27
CA THR A 694 9.41 -35.39 5.27
C THR A 694 8.22 -36.12 4.66
N PHE A 695 7.00 -35.67 4.93
CA PHE A 695 5.78 -36.23 4.36
C PHE A 695 5.71 -36.01 2.85
N GLU A 696 6.10 -34.83 2.35
CA GLU A 696 6.21 -34.57 0.91
C GLU A 696 7.21 -35.50 0.24
N GLN A 697 8.38 -35.72 0.86
CA GLN A 697 9.35 -36.69 0.37
C GLN A 697 8.72 -38.09 0.27
N TRP A 698 8.01 -38.55 1.31
CA TRP A 698 7.34 -39.85 1.30
C TRP A 698 6.28 -39.94 0.19
N LEU A 699 5.52 -38.87 -0.03
CA LEU A 699 4.55 -38.78 -1.12
C LEU A 699 5.23 -38.87 -2.48
N SER A 700 6.37 -38.21 -2.67
CA SER A 700 7.11 -38.22 -3.94
C SER A 700 7.70 -39.60 -4.25
N GLU A 701 8.22 -40.29 -3.23
CA GLU A 701 8.85 -41.62 -3.34
C GLU A 701 7.85 -42.78 -3.38
N ASP A 702 6.55 -42.50 -3.21
CA ASP A 702 5.49 -43.51 -3.10
C ASP A 702 5.81 -44.58 -2.03
N LYS A 703 6.29 -44.12 -0.87
CA LYS A 703 6.69 -44.98 0.27
C LYS A 703 5.63 -46.03 0.57
N ALA A 704 6.05 -47.28 0.72
CA ALA A 704 5.15 -48.42 0.96
C ALA A 704 4.29 -48.25 2.22
N GLU A 705 4.81 -47.52 3.20
CA GLU A 705 4.13 -47.16 4.45
C GLU A 705 2.85 -46.37 4.22
N LEU A 706 2.76 -45.57 3.15
CA LEU A 706 1.58 -44.76 2.84
C LEU A 706 0.38 -45.60 2.35
N LYS A 707 0.62 -46.78 1.76
CA LYS A 707 -0.44 -47.62 1.18
C LYS A 707 -1.47 -48.10 2.21
N ASN A 708 -1.08 -48.19 3.48
CA ASN A 708 -1.92 -48.66 4.57
C ASN A 708 -2.42 -47.53 5.48
N VAL A 709 -2.10 -46.27 5.17
CA VAL A 709 -2.52 -45.11 5.96
C VAL A 709 -3.97 -44.77 5.62
N LYS A 710 -4.88 -45.03 6.56
CA LYS A 710 -6.29 -44.70 6.41
C LYS A 710 -6.58 -43.27 6.86
N SER A 711 -5.76 -42.73 7.76
CA SER A 711 -6.04 -41.44 8.40
C SER A 711 -4.76 -40.63 8.68
N VAL A 712 -4.74 -39.38 8.21
CA VAL A 712 -3.65 -38.42 8.42
C VAL A 712 -4.18 -37.18 9.14
N VAL A 713 -3.51 -36.79 10.23
CA VAL A 713 -3.78 -35.51 10.91
C VAL A 713 -2.58 -34.58 10.73
N MET A 714 -2.82 -33.43 10.12
CA MET A 714 -1.82 -32.38 9.95
C MET A 714 -2.04 -31.27 10.98
N ILE A 715 -1.01 -30.89 11.73
CA ILE A 715 -1.08 -29.85 12.76
C ILE A 715 -0.34 -28.61 12.26
N GLN A 716 -1.06 -27.49 12.16
CA GLN A 716 -0.50 -26.21 11.73
C GLN A 716 0.20 -25.46 12.87
N CYS A 717 0.96 -24.43 12.50
CA CYS A 717 1.58 -23.47 13.42
C CYS A 717 2.46 -24.14 14.51
N VAL A 718 3.17 -25.22 14.17
CA VAL A 718 4.06 -25.91 15.11
C VAL A 718 5.33 -25.08 15.27
N GLY A 719 5.54 -24.51 16.46
CA GLY A 719 6.62 -23.54 16.73
C GLY A 719 6.44 -22.16 16.08
N SER A 720 5.24 -21.78 15.63
CA SER A 720 4.96 -20.46 15.03
C SER A 720 3.69 -19.88 15.61
N ARG A 721 3.59 -18.54 15.64
CA ARG A 721 2.47 -17.84 16.27
C ARG A 721 2.29 -18.34 17.70
N ASP A 722 3.38 -18.27 18.46
CA ASP A 722 3.42 -18.54 19.90
C ASP A 722 4.28 -17.47 20.59
N GLU A 723 4.37 -17.52 21.92
CA GLU A 723 5.12 -16.55 22.72
C GLU A 723 6.60 -16.42 22.32
N THR A 724 7.20 -17.50 21.82
CA THR A 724 8.62 -17.53 21.46
C THR A 724 8.88 -17.06 20.02
N ARG A 725 7.92 -17.29 19.13
CA ARG A 725 7.94 -16.93 17.72
C ARG A 725 6.58 -16.32 17.35
N PRO A 726 6.34 -15.03 17.71
CA PRO A 726 5.06 -14.37 17.51
C PRO A 726 4.85 -13.91 16.05
N TYR A 727 5.25 -14.74 15.09
CA TYR A 727 5.14 -14.50 13.66
C TYR A 727 4.66 -15.73 12.91
N CYS A 728 4.09 -15.51 11.73
CA CYS A 728 3.71 -16.55 10.81
C CYS A 728 4.86 -16.92 9.86
N SER A 729 5.06 -18.22 9.69
CA SER A 729 6.04 -18.80 8.76
C SER A 729 5.61 -18.76 7.29
N ARG A 730 4.47 -18.14 6.99
CA ARG A 730 3.93 -17.82 5.66
C ARG A 730 3.54 -19.00 4.75
N ILE A 731 4.32 -20.08 4.70
CA ILE A 731 4.19 -21.17 3.71
C ILE A 731 3.43 -22.41 4.21
N CYS A 732 3.41 -22.64 5.53
CA CYS A 732 2.94 -23.89 6.15
C CYS A 732 1.50 -24.29 5.79
N CYS A 733 0.59 -23.30 5.70
CA CYS A 733 -0.81 -23.55 5.29
C CYS A 733 -0.88 -24.07 3.85
N SER A 734 -0.15 -23.44 2.93
CA SER A 734 -0.15 -23.83 1.51
C SER A 734 0.53 -25.18 1.27
N GLU A 735 1.61 -25.46 2.00
CA GLU A 735 2.32 -26.75 1.93
C GLU A 735 1.43 -27.90 2.42
N ALA A 736 0.74 -27.73 3.56
CA ALA A 736 -0.18 -28.74 4.06
C ALA A 736 -1.34 -29.02 3.10
N ILE A 737 -1.93 -27.96 2.53
CA ILE A 737 -3.02 -28.09 1.55
C ILE A 737 -2.54 -28.80 0.29
N LYS A 738 -1.35 -28.46 -0.21
CA LYS A 738 -0.70 -29.15 -1.32
C LYS A 738 -0.53 -30.63 -1.02
N ASN A 739 0.11 -30.99 0.09
CA ASN A 739 0.36 -32.37 0.45
C ASN A 739 -0.94 -33.16 0.71
N ALA A 740 -1.97 -32.50 1.26
CA ALA A 740 -3.30 -33.08 1.41
C ALA A 740 -3.97 -33.38 0.06
N ILE A 741 -3.84 -32.49 -0.93
CA ILE A 741 -4.33 -32.75 -2.29
C ILE A 741 -3.56 -33.91 -2.93
N VAL A 742 -2.23 -33.94 -2.80
CA VAL A 742 -1.38 -34.99 -3.37
C VAL A 742 -1.75 -36.37 -2.81
N ILE A 743 -1.88 -36.50 -1.48
CA ILE A 743 -2.29 -37.79 -0.90
C ILE A 743 -3.71 -38.18 -1.32
N LYS A 744 -4.66 -37.24 -1.40
CA LYS A 744 -6.03 -37.53 -1.86
C LYS A 744 -6.10 -37.91 -3.34
N ASN A 745 -5.15 -37.47 -4.16
CA ASN A 745 -5.05 -37.90 -5.55
C ASN A 745 -4.49 -39.33 -5.67
N LYS A 746 -3.53 -39.70 -4.83
CA LYS A 746 -2.92 -41.03 -4.81
C LYS A 746 -3.76 -42.09 -4.09
N HIS A 747 -4.37 -41.69 -2.97
CA HIS A 747 -5.17 -42.52 -2.06
C HIS A 747 -6.47 -41.77 -1.71
N PRO A 748 -7.47 -41.77 -2.63
CA PRO A 748 -8.73 -41.06 -2.44
C PRO A 748 -9.52 -41.44 -1.19
N GLU A 749 -9.29 -42.63 -0.63
CA GLU A 749 -9.96 -43.16 0.56
C GLU A 749 -9.30 -42.73 1.88
N THR A 750 -8.11 -42.13 1.85
CA THR A 750 -7.47 -41.62 3.07
C THR A 750 -8.26 -40.44 3.64
N ASP A 751 -8.59 -40.52 4.92
CA ASP A 751 -9.15 -39.41 5.69
C ASP A 751 -8.03 -38.43 6.05
N VAL A 752 -8.16 -37.17 5.64
CA VAL A 752 -7.17 -36.14 5.94
C VAL A 752 -7.82 -35.04 6.77
N TYR A 753 -7.19 -34.71 7.89
CA TYR A 753 -7.60 -33.65 8.80
C TYR A 753 -6.48 -32.60 8.89
N ILE A 754 -6.83 -31.33 8.82
CA ILE A 754 -5.90 -30.21 9.05
C ILE A 754 -6.39 -29.42 10.26
N LEU A 755 -5.62 -29.48 11.35
CA LEU A 755 -5.86 -28.71 12.57
C LEU A 755 -5.20 -27.33 12.45
N TYR A 756 -5.97 -26.26 12.58
CA TYR A 756 -5.49 -24.89 12.26
C TYR A 756 -6.04 -23.80 13.18
N ARG A 757 -5.40 -22.62 13.19
CA ARG A 757 -5.93 -21.39 13.81
C ARG A 757 -6.65 -20.52 12.76
N ASP A 758 -5.92 -20.18 11.70
CA ASP A 758 -6.39 -19.44 10.52
C ASP A 758 -5.81 -20.10 9.26
N ILE A 759 -6.62 -20.28 8.22
CA ILE A 759 -6.09 -20.71 6.91
C ILE A 759 -5.61 -19.49 6.14
N ARG A 760 -4.29 -19.40 5.95
CA ARG A 760 -3.60 -18.28 5.28
C ARG A 760 -3.22 -18.57 3.83
N THR A 761 -4.17 -19.07 3.03
CA THR A 761 -4.05 -19.21 1.57
C THR A 761 -4.39 -17.92 0.85
N TYR A 762 -3.49 -16.94 0.88
CA TYR A 762 -3.67 -15.62 0.26
C TYR A 762 -3.57 -15.65 -1.28
N GLY A 763 -4.04 -14.60 -1.96
CA GLY A 763 -4.03 -14.53 -3.42
C GLY A 763 -4.83 -15.67 -4.07
N LEU A 764 -4.28 -16.19 -5.16
CA LEU A 764 -4.85 -17.32 -5.91
C LEU A 764 -4.75 -18.66 -5.16
N LEU A 765 -4.01 -18.72 -4.04
CA LEU A 765 -3.89 -19.97 -3.26
C LEU A 765 -5.22 -20.39 -2.60
N GLU A 766 -6.18 -19.47 -2.46
CA GLU A 766 -7.52 -19.78 -1.92
C GLU A 766 -8.24 -20.84 -2.75
N GLU A 767 -7.99 -20.89 -4.04
CA GLU A 767 -8.58 -21.89 -4.92
C GLU A 767 -8.23 -23.30 -4.45
N HIS A 768 -6.96 -23.55 -4.14
CA HIS A 768 -6.50 -24.85 -3.68
C HIS A 768 -7.06 -25.23 -2.31
N TYR A 769 -7.36 -24.23 -1.46
CA TYR A 769 -8.09 -24.49 -0.22
C TYR A 769 -9.50 -25.04 -0.51
N ARG A 770 -10.23 -24.46 -1.48
CA ARG A 770 -11.52 -25.02 -1.93
C ARG A 770 -11.33 -26.42 -2.51
N THR A 771 -10.36 -26.63 -3.40
CA THR A 771 -10.09 -27.94 -4.02
C THR A 771 -9.83 -29.03 -2.98
N ALA A 772 -9.07 -28.73 -1.92
CA ALA A 772 -8.82 -29.67 -0.83
C ALA A 772 -10.13 -30.06 -0.11
N ARG A 773 -11.01 -29.09 0.17
CA ARG A 773 -12.32 -29.34 0.78
C ARG A 773 -13.22 -30.19 -0.10
N GLU A 774 -13.26 -29.91 -1.40
CA GLU A 774 -14.04 -30.70 -2.39
C GLU A 774 -13.55 -32.14 -2.49
N LYS A 775 -12.24 -32.38 -2.29
CA LYS A 775 -11.66 -33.71 -2.18
C LYS A 775 -11.94 -34.41 -0.84
N GLY A 776 -12.62 -33.75 0.10
CA GLY A 776 -12.99 -34.32 1.40
C GLY A 776 -11.94 -34.13 2.50
N VAL A 777 -10.97 -33.23 2.33
CA VAL A 777 -10.07 -32.82 3.43
C VAL A 777 -10.88 -32.03 4.46
N ARG A 778 -10.77 -32.41 5.73
CA ARG A 778 -11.50 -31.81 6.85
C ARG A 778 -10.62 -30.80 7.58
N PHE A 779 -11.14 -29.62 7.86
CA PHE A 779 -10.41 -28.54 8.52
C PHE A 779 -11.04 -28.28 9.88
N ILE A 780 -10.27 -28.46 10.94
CA ILE A 780 -10.75 -28.32 12.32
C ILE A 780 -9.96 -27.21 12.99
N ARG A 781 -10.68 -26.21 13.50
CA ARG A 781 -10.05 -25.05 14.13
C ARG A 781 -9.70 -25.37 15.58
N TYR A 782 -8.59 -24.82 16.06
CA TYR A 782 -8.26 -24.77 17.49
C TYR A 782 -7.88 -23.34 17.91
N GLU A 783 -7.90 -23.08 19.22
CA GLU A 783 -7.53 -21.79 19.82
C GLU A 783 -6.10 -21.82 20.37
N GLU A 784 -5.46 -20.66 20.48
CA GLU A 784 -4.06 -20.56 20.89
C GLU A 784 -3.78 -21.13 22.29
N ASP A 785 -4.70 -20.91 23.22
CA ASP A 785 -4.71 -21.41 24.59
C ASP A 785 -5.18 -22.87 24.69
N LYS A 786 -5.75 -23.43 23.62
CA LYS A 786 -6.28 -24.81 23.54
C LYS A 786 -5.66 -25.56 22.37
N LYS A 787 -4.33 -25.67 22.37
CA LYS A 787 -3.58 -26.41 21.34
C LYS A 787 -4.02 -27.89 21.28
N PRO A 788 -3.91 -28.56 20.12
CA PRO A 788 -4.16 -29.99 20.04
C PRO A 788 -3.24 -30.77 20.97
N GLU A 789 -3.64 -31.99 21.34
CA GLU A 789 -2.84 -32.95 22.09
C GLU A 789 -2.67 -34.23 21.28
N VAL A 790 -1.48 -34.84 21.36
CA VAL A 790 -1.16 -36.08 20.61
C VAL A 790 -0.67 -37.13 21.60
N SER A 791 -1.33 -38.28 21.61
CA SER A 791 -0.91 -39.45 22.39
C SER A 791 -0.83 -40.69 21.49
N ALA A 792 0.12 -41.59 21.78
CA ALA A 792 0.27 -42.84 21.05
C ALA A 792 -0.69 -43.91 21.60
N ASN A 793 -1.29 -44.71 20.72
CA ASN A 793 -2.18 -45.81 21.07
C ASN A 793 -1.94 -47.02 20.14
N ASN A 794 -1.24 -48.06 20.61
CA ASN A 794 -1.00 -49.35 19.91
C ASN A 794 -0.98 -49.29 18.36
N GLY A 795 0.00 -48.56 17.80
CA GLY A 795 0.20 -48.47 16.35
C GLY A 795 -0.56 -47.35 15.64
N SER A 796 -1.38 -46.57 16.35
CA SER A 796 -2.04 -45.35 15.89
C SER A 796 -1.82 -44.19 16.90
N PHE A 797 -2.40 -43.04 16.60
CA PHE A 797 -2.38 -41.83 17.42
C PHE A 797 -3.79 -41.43 17.76
N LYS A 798 -3.98 -40.96 18.99
CA LYS A 798 -5.17 -40.24 19.41
C LYS A 798 -4.81 -38.75 19.44
N VAL A 799 -5.41 -37.98 18.54
CA VAL A 799 -5.25 -36.52 18.46
C VAL A 799 -6.53 -35.87 18.96
N SER A 800 -6.43 -34.99 19.96
CA SER A 800 -7.58 -34.29 20.53
C SER A 800 -7.44 -32.77 20.42
N CYS A 801 -8.54 -32.08 20.13
CA CYS A 801 -8.64 -30.63 20.18
C CYS A 801 -10.08 -30.22 20.56
N VAL A 802 -10.29 -28.99 21.01
CA VAL A 802 -11.63 -28.46 21.29
C VAL A 802 -12.13 -27.71 20.04
N ASP A 803 -13.28 -28.09 19.52
CA ASP A 803 -13.92 -27.33 18.44
C ASP A 803 -14.49 -26.03 19.03
N PRO A 804 -14.05 -24.84 18.57
CA PRO A 804 -14.45 -23.58 19.18
C PRO A 804 -15.90 -23.18 18.87
N VAL A 805 -16.53 -23.75 17.85
CA VAL A 805 -17.92 -23.43 17.50
C VAL A 805 -18.89 -24.27 18.32
N LEU A 806 -18.60 -25.56 18.48
CA LEU A 806 -19.43 -26.48 19.25
C LEU A 806 -19.06 -26.50 20.75
N ASN A 807 -17.89 -25.98 21.10
CA ASN A 807 -17.27 -26.07 22.42
C ASN A 807 -17.23 -27.51 22.97
N VAL A 808 -16.97 -28.48 22.09
CA VAL A 808 -16.85 -29.90 22.43
C VAL A 808 -15.46 -30.45 22.10
N PRO A 809 -14.93 -31.38 22.90
CA PRO A 809 -13.70 -32.08 22.55
C PRO A 809 -13.92 -32.99 21.34
N VAL A 810 -13.10 -32.80 20.31
CA VAL A 810 -13.01 -33.67 19.14
C VAL A 810 -11.80 -34.58 19.32
N THR A 811 -12.01 -35.88 19.15
CA THR A 811 -10.94 -36.88 19.16
C THR A 811 -10.88 -37.56 17.81
N ILE A 812 -9.68 -37.60 17.23
CA ILE A 812 -9.39 -38.19 15.93
C ILE A 812 -8.38 -39.31 16.14
N ASN A 813 -8.73 -40.52 15.71
CA ASN A 813 -7.75 -41.60 15.61
C ASN A 813 -7.02 -41.45 14.27
N SER A 814 -5.69 -41.43 14.30
CA SER A 814 -4.85 -41.19 13.13
C SER A 814 -3.75 -42.23 13.01
N ASP A 815 -3.43 -42.67 11.80
CA ASP A 815 -2.29 -43.54 11.55
C ASP A 815 -0.97 -42.76 11.39
N LEU A 816 -1.08 -41.47 11.02
CA LEU A 816 0.05 -40.59 10.73
C LEU A 816 -0.22 -39.16 11.20
N VAL A 817 0.71 -38.59 11.97
CA VAL A 817 0.67 -37.17 12.35
C VAL A 817 1.72 -36.41 11.55
N VAL A 818 1.32 -35.31 10.92
CA VAL A 818 2.20 -34.45 10.11
C VAL A 818 2.23 -33.05 10.69
N LEU A 819 3.39 -32.63 11.16
CA LEU A 819 3.61 -31.32 11.76
C LEU A 819 4.00 -30.33 10.68
N ALA A 820 3.44 -29.11 10.71
CA ALA A 820 3.84 -28.00 9.85
C ALA A 820 4.72 -27.02 10.67
N PRO A 821 6.05 -27.22 10.68
CA PRO A 821 6.94 -26.50 11.58
C PRO A 821 7.20 -25.08 11.10
N ALA A 822 7.70 -24.26 12.03
CA ALA A 822 8.13 -22.91 11.74
C ALA A 822 9.28 -22.83 10.74
N ILE A 823 9.38 -21.70 10.07
CA ILE A 823 10.58 -21.26 9.37
C ILE A 823 11.34 -20.33 10.31
N VAL A 824 12.60 -20.67 10.57
CA VAL A 824 13.48 -19.98 11.51
C VAL A 824 14.70 -19.43 10.76
N PRO A 825 15.31 -18.33 11.24
CA PRO A 825 16.58 -17.88 10.70
C PRO A 825 17.65 -18.96 10.93
N GLY A 826 18.52 -19.17 9.94
CA GLY A 826 19.59 -20.16 10.07
C GLY A 826 20.59 -19.80 11.17
N GLU A 827 21.26 -20.79 11.74
CA GLU A 827 22.12 -20.61 12.93
C GLU A 827 23.22 -19.55 12.72
N THR A 828 23.78 -19.50 11.50
CA THR A 828 24.87 -18.59 11.13
C THR A 828 24.39 -17.19 10.71
N LEU A 829 23.08 -16.93 10.65
CA LEU A 829 22.54 -15.67 10.10
C LEU A 829 23.01 -14.44 10.87
N SER A 830 23.19 -14.57 12.19
CA SER A 830 23.76 -13.52 13.05
C SER A 830 25.22 -13.21 12.71
N GLU A 831 26.01 -14.24 12.41
CA GLU A 831 27.42 -14.10 12.01
C GLU A 831 27.52 -13.46 10.62
N VAL A 832 26.69 -13.91 9.68
CA VAL A 832 26.55 -13.31 8.35
C VAL A 832 26.13 -11.83 8.45
N GLY A 833 25.19 -11.52 9.35
CA GLY A 833 24.79 -10.14 9.62
C GLY A 833 25.94 -9.27 10.15
N LYS A 834 26.75 -9.78 11.08
CA LYS A 834 27.95 -9.09 11.57
C LYS A 834 28.98 -8.89 10.46
N LEU A 835 29.21 -9.93 9.65
CA LEU A 835 30.17 -9.93 8.55
C LEU A 835 29.85 -8.84 7.52
N TYR A 836 28.59 -8.75 7.09
CA TYR A 836 28.14 -7.75 6.12
C TYR A 836 27.65 -6.43 6.75
N LYS A 837 27.67 -6.32 8.08
CA LYS A 837 27.13 -5.18 8.85
C LYS A 837 25.65 -4.91 8.53
N LEU A 838 24.87 -5.98 8.39
CA LEU A 838 23.43 -5.93 8.16
C LEU A 838 22.67 -6.09 9.49
N SER A 839 21.62 -5.29 9.66
CA SER A 839 20.76 -5.38 10.83
C SER A 839 19.77 -6.53 10.72
N LEU A 840 19.45 -7.15 11.85
CA LEU A 840 18.37 -8.11 11.99
C LEU A 840 17.15 -7.43 12.62
N ASN A 841 15.95 -7.93 12.31
CA ASN A 841 14.73 -7.53 13.00
C ASN A 841 14.60 -8.26 14.35
N GLN A 842 13.51 -8.00 15.09
CA GLN A 842 13.25 -8.61 16.39
C GLN A 842 13.13 -10.15 16.30
N ASP A 843 12.67 -10.68 15.16
CA ASP A 843 12.56 -12.11 14.87
C ASP A 843 13.88 -12.73 14.36
N LYS A 844 14.97 -11.95 14.35
CA LYS A 844 16.32 -12.33 13.92
C LYS A 844 16.48 -12.63 12.42
N PHE A 845 15.54 -12.22 11.56
CA PHE A 845 15.72 -12.19 10.10
C PHE A 845 16.34 -10.86 9.63
N PHE A 846 16.98 -10.82 8.46
CA PHE A 846 17.51 -9.56 7.91
C PHE A 846 16.45 -8.48 7.80
N LEU A 847 16.79 -7.27 8.26
CA LEU A 847 15.93 -6.09 8.16
C LEU A 847 16.16 -5.37 6.82
N GLU A 848 15.09 -5.22 6.07
CA GLU A 848 15.02 -4.48 4.82
C GLU A 848 15.24 -2.97 5.02
N ALA A 849 15.61 -2.25 3.96
CA ALA A 849 15.92 -0.83 4.05
C ALA A 849 14.65 0.01 4.34
N HIS A 850 13.51 -0.43 3.81
CA HIS A 850 12.18 0.13 4.06
C HIS A 850 11.10 -0.95 3.85
N MET A 851 10.32 -1.24 4.91
CA MET A 851 9.32 -2.33 4.98
C MET A 851 8.34 -2.44 3.79
N LYS A 852 8.09 -1.36 3.06
CA LYS A 852 7.18 -1.33 1.90
C LYS A 852 7.85 -1.08 0.55
N LEU A 853 9.05 -0.48 0.54
CA LEU A 853 9.59 0.11 -0.68
C LEU A 853 10.94 -0.47 -1.08
N ARG A 854 11.72 -1.03 -0.14
CA ARG A 854 13.12 -1.42 -0.39
C ARG A 854 13.60 -2.53 0.52
#